data_AF-F1KXT5-F1
#
_entry.id   AF-F1KXT5-F1
#
_cell.length_a   1.000
_cell.length_b   1.000
_cell.length_c   1.000
_cell.angle_alpha   90.00
_cell.angle_beta   90.00
_cell.angle_gamma   90.00
#
_symmetry.space_group_name_H-M   'P 1'
#
loop_
_entity.id
_entity.type
_entity.pdbx_description
1 polymer ?
#
loop_
_entity_poly.entity_id
_entity_poly.type
_entity_poly.pdbx_seq_one_letter_code
_entity_poly.pdbx_strand_id
1 'polypeptide(L)'
;MKAQILEDFDELIDEVAKAEKNTIMGQRAKIIKKIGERSAILNERKRDIITYEWLSKVISQQHRKQFSNLRRKAGRTSRRLQTMDETLSEWLTAGASVEEERSAGGALSPEDGVGDGSMQDLTLQQRPFVKSVEKGSNDAQGQWNAEETACGFSSDPSVTNACGEESEVASDVEPVMTWKEIEEALMESEIDINDHYHLGAWDLDEDGRGCKSEEVRIFPPITSRGKYHIQIQYNRDIVARLNAIKGDILKAKALSSSEAASIKNIDTLHQSRRWMLYAFWVEKLKDLANKELNTLFQHYQKHVLKVKEAYEKLDEIVLRKALVIGATTTGAAKSRSLLQRLACPIVIIEEAAEVLEAHVLASITEKCEHAILIGDHQQLRPNPAVHVLAREYKLEISMFERLVKNNYPYSSLVYQHRMAPSISGPLMPIFYPLLEDAEDVRTYPDVKGCKYNLFFKTHHEPETEVNSMSHCNNFEGDFAVELAAYLCKQGYSGEQITLLCTYSAQSAYVRMSVESRFDLTDTPRVENVDNYQGEENDIVILCLVRSYPSETIGFLAVSNRVCVALSRAKIGFYIVGNIDFLANHSRLWAKIDKSLRQNECIGEGFPIVCSIHKSVQEIYDAKEFKLKSPDGGCTLGCEVELKCGHLCGRKCHIDDQEHMKPCMQQCNKICNCRFQHRCTKRCGETMERQLACGHRVEVKCSEDVTKYKCRVLSEKLCPRGHSTIVECSMIEAPCKAPCGRPLPCGHLCQSECYECVSRLKCDEHCKAQCGKLLKCGHKCIRRCGEDCEPCLATCLHECQHMCRW
;
A
#
# COMPACT_ATOMS: atom_id res chain seq x y z
N MET A 1 -7.85 -15.63 2.84
CA MET A 1 -6.64 -16.28 2.30
C MET A 1 -5.48 -16.24 3.29
N LYS A 2 -5.02 -15.07 3.78
CA LYS A 2 -3.90 -14.97 4.75
C LYS A 2 -4.16 -15.63 6.11
N ALA A 3 -5.33 -15.43 6.72
CA ALA A 3 -5.69 -16.07 8.01
C ALA A 3 -5.72 -17.60 7.90
N GLN A 4 -6.29 -18.13 6.83
CA GLN A 4 -6.30 -19.57 6.55
C GLN A 4 -4.88 -20.13 6.42
N ILE A 5 -3.99 -19.43 5.70
CA ILE A 5 -2.58 -19.85 5.59
C ILE A 5 -1.94 -19.87 6.98
N LEU A 6 -2.20 -18.88 7.85
CA LEU A 6 -1.63 -18.84 9.19
C LEU A 6 -2.16 -19.96 10.10
N GLU A 7 -3.44 -20.31 10.00
CA GLU A 7 -4.03 -21.47 10.68
C GLU A 7 -3.41 -22.78 10.19
N ASP A 8 -3.31 -22.95 8.87
CA ASP A 8 -2.69 -24.12 8.25
C ASP A 8 -1.20 -24.24 8.67
N PHE A 9 -0.49 -23.12 8.85
CA PHE A 9 0.89 -23.09 9.34
C PHE A 9 0.99 -23.46 10.83
N ASP A 10 0.09 -22.98 11.68
CA ASP A 10 0.10 -23.29 13.11
C ASP A 10 -0.26 -24.77 13.36
N GLU A 11 -1.07 -25.38 12.50
CA GLU A 11 -1.34 -26.83 12.52
C GLU A 11 -0.09 -27.69 12.22
N LEU A 12 0.91 -27.14 11.53
CA LEU A 12 2.15 -27.86 11.21
C LEU A 12 3.12 -27.94 12.38
N ILE A 13 2.91 -27.17 13.44
CA ILE A 13 3.80 -27.07 14.59
C ILE A 13 3.27 -27.96 15.72
N ASP A 14 4.13 -28.77 16.32
CA ASP A 14 3.73 -29.60 17.46
C ASP A 14 3.47 -28.79 18.74
N GLU A 15 2.59 -29.30 19.60
CA GLU A 15 2.18 -28.64 20.85
C GLU A 15 3.35 -28.45 21.84
N VAL A 16 4.39 -29.28 21.76
CA VAL A 16 5.55 -29.20 22.65
C VAL A 16 6.39 -27.97 22.31
N ALA A 17 6.66 -27.73 21.03
CA ALA A 17 7.38 -26.57 20.53
C ALA A 17 6.59 -25.28 20.78
N LYS A 18 5.26 -25.30 20.63
CA LYS A 18 4.38 -24.18 21.02
C LYS A 18 4.49 -23.86 22.52
N ALA A 19 4.46 -24.88 23.38
CA ALA A 19 4.58 -24.71 24.82
C ALA A 19 5.96 -24.17 25.24
N GLU A 20 7.03 -24.62 24.60
CA GLU A 20 8.40 -24.11 24.83
C GLU A 20 8.49 -22.62 24.46
N LYS A 21 8.02 -22.24 23.26
CA LYS A 21 7.95 -20.83 22.82
C LYS A 21 7.17 -19.97 23.83
N ASN A 22 5.97 -20.41 24.22
CA ASN A 22 5.11 -19.66 25.14
C ASN A 22 5.77 -19.48 26.52
N THR A 23 6.53 -20.48 26.98
CA THR A 23 7.30 -20.40 28.23
C THR A 23 8.40 -19.33 28.15
N ILE A 24 9.16 -19.30 27.06
CA ILE A 24 10.24 -18.33 26.83
C ILE A 24 9.66 -16.91 26.71
N MET A 25 8.56 -16.75 25.98
CA MET A 25 7.84 -15.47 25.86
C MET A 25 7.32 -14.98 27.22
N GLY A 26 6.74 -15.87 28.02
CA GLY A 26 6.30 -15.55 29.37
C GLY A 26 7.44 -15.13 30.31
N GLN A 27 8.65 -15.70 30.13
CA GLN A 27 9.84 -15.27 30.89
C GLN A 27 10.31 -13.88 30.45
N ARG A 28 10.33 -13.58 29.14
CA ARG A 28 10.65 -12.24 28.62
C ARG A 28 9.68 -11.19 29.16
N ALA A 29 8.37 -11.45 29.12
CA ALA A 29 7.36 -10.53 29.63
C ALA A 29 7.55 -10.22 31.12
N LYS A 30 7.92 -11.22 31.94
CA LYS A 30 8.24 -11.02 33.37
C LYS A 30 9.46 -10.12 33.57
N ILE A 31 10.47 -10.22 32.71
CA ILE A 31 11.68 -9.39 32.79
C ILE A 31 11.35 -7.94 32.40
N ILE A 32 10.62 -7.74 31.30
CA ILE A 32 10.16 -6.40 30.87
C ILE A 32 9.36 -5.73 31.99
N LYS A 33 8.44 -6.46 32.64
CA LYS A 33 7.68 -5.93 33.77
C LYS A 33 8.60 -5.43 34.90
N LYS A 34 9.62 -6.23 35.27
CA LYS A 34 10.59 -5.85 36.31
C LYS A 34 11.46 -4.65 35.89
N ILE A 35 11.86 -4.56 34.62
CA ILE A 35 12.60 -3.40 34.09
C ILE A 35 11.74 -2.14 34.23
N GLY A 36 10.46 -2.20 33.83
CA GLY A 36 9.53 -1.09 33.99
C GLY A 36 9.38 -0.63 35.44
N GLU A 37 9.25 -1.57 36.39
CA GLU A 37 9.19 -1.26 37.82
C GLU A 37 10.45 -0.53 38.33
N ARG A 38 11.65 -0.88 37.84
CA ARG A 38 12.91 -0.24 38.28
C ARG A 38 13.21 1.07 37.56
N SER A 39 12.85 1.17 36.29
CA SER A 39 12.93 2.40 35.50
C SER A 39 12.08 3.52 36.13
N ALA A 40 10.88 3.18 36.62
CA ALA A 40 10.00 4.13 37.29
C ALA A 40 10.70 4.84 38.47
N ILE A 41 11.50 4.12 39.26
CA ILE A 41 12.27 4.67 40.41
C ILE A 41 13.32 5.71 39.97
N LEU A 42 13.91 5.53 38.78
CA LEU A 42 14.94 6.43 38.26
C LEU A 42 14.33 7.72 37.72
N ASN A 43 13.18 7.59 37.06
CA ASN A 43 12.39 8.67 36.46
C ASN A 43 11.54 9.47 37.47
N GLU A 44 11.59 9.12 38.76
CA GLU A 44 10.95 9.85 39.86
C GLU A 44 11.34 11.34 39.88
N ARG A 45 10.33 12.22 39.92
CA ARG A 45 10.52 13.68 40.05
C ARG A 45 10.75 14.03 41.52
N LYS A 46 11.55 15.07 41.80
CA LYS A 46 11.82 15.55 43.18
C LYS A 46 10.58 15.91 44.03
N ARG A 47 9.39 15.96 43.43
CA ARG A 47 8.12 16.32 44.08
C ARG A 47 7.31 15.10 44.53
N ASP A 48 7.73 13.90 44.13
CA ASP A 48 7.00 12.65 44.33
C ASP A 48 7.63 11.89 45.52
N ILE A 49 6.79 11.29 46.39
CA ILE A 49 7.24 10.51 47.56
C ILE A 49 7.19 9.03 47.21
N ILE A 50 8.35 8.36 47.26
CA ILE A 50 8.49 6.93 47.02
C ILE A 50 7.82 6.16 48.16
N THR A 51 7.13 5.06 47.83
CA THR A 51 6.48 4.23 48.85
C THR A 51 7.50 3.67 49.85
N TYR A 52 7.06 3.51 51.09
CA TYR A 52 7.87 2.99 52.17
C TYR A 52 8.37 1.57 51.87
N GLU A 53 7.63 0.77 51.10
CA GLU A 53 8.06 -0.55 50.67
C GLU A 53 9.40 -0.51 49.94
N TRP A 54 9.54 0.39 48.97
CA TRP A 54 10.78 0.59 48.21
C TRP A 54 11.89 1.19 49.07
N LEU A 55 11.58 2.25 49.83
CA LEU A 55 12.55 2.88 50.72
C LEU A 55 13.05 1.94 51.81
N SER A 56 12.19 1.02 52.27
CA SER A 56 12.59 0.05 53.28
C SER A 56 13.80 -0.74 52.83
N LYS A 57 14.00 -1.01 51.53
CA LYS A 57 15.16 -1.76 51.00
C LYS A 57 16.50 -1.08 51.30
N VAL A 58 16.53 0.25 51.44
CA VAL A 58 17.75 1.04 51.68
C VAL A 58 17.84 1.67 53.08
N ILE A 59 16.72 1.75 53.81
CA ILE A 59 16.69 2.27 55.19
C ILE A 59 17.34 1.27 56.16
N SER A 60 18.14 1.79 57.11
CA SER A 60 18.79 1.00 58.17
C SER A 60 17.78 0.26 59.06
N GLN A 61 18.15 -0.91 59.58
CA GLN A 61 17.26 -1.68 60.47
C GLN A 61 16.82 -0.89 61.71
N GLN A 62 17.69 0.00 62.22
CA GLN A 62 17.39 0.87 63.36
C GLN A 62 16.30 1.88 63.02
N HIS A 63 16.38 2.55 61.87
CA HIS A 63 15.37 3.51 61.42
C HIS A 63 14.03 2.81 61.09
N ARG A 64 14.05 1.59 60.53
CA ARG A 64 12.82 0.79 60.31
C ARG A 64 12.07 0.51 61.62
N LYS A 65 12.81 0.14 62.68
CA LYS A 65 12.23 -0.05 64.03
C LYS A 65 11.65 1.25 64.59
N GLN A 66 12.29 2.38 64.34
CA GLN A 66 11.78 3.70 64.76
C GLN A 66 10.51 4.11 64.01
N PHE A 67 10.43 3.92 62.69
CA PHE A 67 9.19 4.14 61.93
C PHE A 67 8.04 3.22 62.40
N SER A 68 8.35 1.97 62.75
CA SER A 68 7.36 1.05 63.34
C SER A 68 6.85 1.54 64.70
N ASN A 69 7.72 2.14 65.51
CA ASN A 69 7.34 2.75 66.78
C ASN A 69 6.55 4.05 66.60
N LEU A 70 6.89 4.89 65.62
CA LEU A 70 6.15 6.10 65.26
C LEU A 70 4.72 5.75 64.82
N ARG A 71 4.56 4.74 63.95
CA ARG A 71 3.25 4.22 63.54
C ARG A 71 2.41 3.73 64.72
N ARG A 72 3.04 3.02 65.68
CA ARG A 72 2.37 2.56 66.91
C ARG A 72 1.96 3.72 67.83
N LYS A 73 2.76 4.79 67.91
CA LYS A 73 2.43 5.99 68.69
C LYS A 73 1.26 6.76 68.05
N ALA A 74 1.29 7.00 66.74
CA ALA A 74 0.22 7.70 66.02
C ALA A 74 -1.13 6.94 66.08
N GLY A 75 -1.09 5.61 66.06
CA GLY A 75 -2.27 4.77 66.26
C GLY A 75 -2.88 4.79 67.67
N ARG A 76 -2.20 5.36 68.68
CA ARG A 76 -2.77 5.59 70.03
C ARG A 76 -3.56 6.90 70.12
N THR A 77 -3.25 7.87 69.25
CA THR A 77 -3.88 9.20 69.21
C THR A 77 -5.03 9.28 68.21
N SER A 78 -5.05 8.39 67.20
CA SER A 78 -6.05 8.34 66.14
C SER A 78 -6.92 7.09 66.21
N ARG A 79 -8.22 7.19 65.88
CA ARG A 79 -9.17 6.04 65.85
C ARG A 79 -8.87 5.01 64.73
N ARG A 80 -7.85 5.25 63.89
CA ARG A 80 -7.47 4.41 62.75
C ARG A 80 -5.95 4.15 62.78
N LEU A 81 -5.56 2.90 62.54
CA LEU A 81 -4.14 2.55 62.31
C LEU A 81 -3.68 3.16 60.97
N GLN A 82 -2.64 3.99 61.02
CA GLN A 82 -2.01 4.55 59.82
C GLN A 82 -1.24 3.46 59.03
N THR A 83 -1.10 3.64 57.72
CA THR A 83 -0.17 2.86 56.88
C THR A 83 1.28 3.35 57.07
N MET A 84 2.25 2.58 56.59
CA MET A 84 3.65 3.01 56.65
C MET A 84 3.93 4.23 55.77
N ASP A 85 3.25 4.34 54.63
CA ASP A 85 3.35 5.48 53.72
C ASP A 85 2.73 6.76 54.33
N GLU A 86 1.61 6.62 55.05
CA GLU A 86 0.98 7.70 55.82
C GLU A 86 1.93 8.21 56.92
N THR A 87 2.55 7.28 57.67
CA THR A 87 3.54 7.63 58.71
C THR A 87 4.80 8.29 58.12
N LEU A 88 5.29 7.83 56.97
CA LEU A 88 6.43 8.45 56.29
C LEU A 88 6.10 9.87 55.82
N SER A 89 4.94 10.05 55.20
CA SER A 89 4.49 11.35 54.67
C SER A 89 4.25 12.36 55.78
N GLU A 90 3.67 11.94 56.90
CA GLU A 90 3.53 12.78 58.10
C GLU A 90 4.88 13.13 58.72
N TRP A 91 5.82 12.18 58.79
CA TRP A 91 7.16 12.46 59.30
C TRP A 91 7.90 13.48 58.43
N LEU A 92 7.76 13.43 57.11
CA LEU A 92 8.37 14.39 56.18
C LEU A 92 7.73 15.80 56.25
N THR A 93 6.43 15.88 56.54
CA THR A 93 5.66 17.14 56.48
C THR A 93 5.32 17.75 57.85
N ALA A 94 5.60 17.05 58.96
CA ALA A 94 5.37 17.55 60.31
C ALA A 94 6.13 18.86 60.57
N GLY A 95 5.43 19.86 61.12
CA GLY A 95 5.97 21.20 61.40
C GLY A 95 5.67 22.27 60.35
N ALA A 96 4.98 21.93 59.26
CA ALA A 96 4.52 22.90 58.25
C ALA A 96 3.14 23.47 58.62
N SER A 97 3.09 24.67 59.20
CA SER A 97 1.84 25.41 59.44
C SER A 97 1.40 26.16 58.19
N VAL A 98 0.09 26.12 57.88
CA VAL A 98 -0.54 26.79 56.72
C VAL A 98 -1.05 28.20 57.08
N GLU A 99 -0.83 28.65 58.32
CA GLU A 99 -1.36 29.92 58.84
C GLU A 99 -0.33 31.04 58.81
N GLU A 100 -0.08 31.67 57.65
CA GLU A 100 0.62 32.97 57.62
C GLU A 100 0.32 33.88 56.41
N GLU A 101 -0.80 33.68 55.70
CA GLU A 101 -1.25 34.63 54.63
C GLU A 101 -2.63 35.27 54.89
N ARG A 102 -3.09 35.29 56.15
CA ARG A 102 -4.30 36.02 56.54
C ARG A 102 -4.09 36.80 57.83
N SER A 103 -3.33 37.89 57.79
CA SER A 103 -3.49 39.11 58.61
C SER A 103 -2.23 39.97 58.58
N ALA A 104 -2.09 40.81 57.55
CA ALA A 104 -1.29 42.04 57.65
C ALA A 104 -1.87 43.07 56.68
N GLY A 105 -2.93 43.74 57.12
CA GLY A 105 -3.51 44.90 56.46
C GLY A 105 -3.70 46.04 57.46
N GLY A 106 -3.04 47.18 57.17
CA GLY A 106 -3.28 48.53 57.73
C GLY A 106 -2.45 48.91 58.96
N ALA A 107 -1.93 50.13 59.12
CA ALA A 107 -1.97 51.35 58.32
C ALA A 107 -0.98 52.41 58.89
N LEU A 108 -0.72 53.46 58.09
CA LEU A 108 -0.11 54.80 58.31
C LEU A 108 1.18 54.99 57.47
N SER A 109 1.40 56.01 56.62
CA SER A 109 0.66 57.14 55.98
C SER A 109 1.72 57.95 55.13
N PRO A 110 1.46 59.08 54.43
CA PRO A 110 1.43 59.19 52.95
C PRO A 110 2.39 60.29 52.37
N GLU A 111 2.15 60.71 51.11
CA GLU A 111 2.76 61.82 50.30
C GLU A 111 3.83 61.35 49.29
N ASP A 112 3.72 61.48 47.96
CA ASP A 112 2.94 62.39 47.09
C ASP A 112 2.43 61.71 45.80
N GLY A 113 1.25 62.14 45.31
CA GLY A 113 0.73 61.91 43.94
C GLY A 113 1.41 62.87 42.93
N VAL A 114 1.14 62.91 41.62
CA VAL A 114 0.00 62.62 40.71
C VAL A 114 0.64 62.64 39.28
N GLY A 115 0.21 61.93 38.23
CA GLY A 115 -0.92 61.04 38.04
C GLY A 115 -1.14 60.61 36.58
N ASP A 116 -2.32 60.01 36.40
CA ASP A 116 -3.20 59.86 35.24
C ASP A 116 -2.80 58.99 34.02
N GLY A 117 -3.40 57.79 33.97
CA GLY A 117 -4.46 57.46 33.00
C GLY A 117 -4.10 57.02 31.58
N SER A 118 -4.09 55.71 31.32
CA SER A 118 -5.10 55.05 30.47
C SER A 118 -4.76 53.57 30.20
N MET A 119 -5.83 52.85 29.86
CA MET A 119 -6.08 51.42 29.91
C MET A 119 -5.79 50.76 28.55
N GLN A 120 -5.38 49.49 28.55
CA GLN A 120 -5.87 48.38 27.67
C GLN A 120 -4.79 47.36 27.27
N ASP A 121 -5.05 46.11 27.69
CA ASP A 121 -5.10 44.88 26.90
C ASP A 121 -3.92 44.34 26.05
N LEU A 122 -3.82 43.01 26.14
CA LEU A 122 -3.48 42.03 25.11
C LEU A 122 -2.01 41.80 24.69
N THR A 123 -1.63 40.52 24.88
CA THR A 123 -0.88 39.64 23.96
C THR A 123 0.57 39.99 23.60
N LEU A 124 1.45 38.99 23.66
CA LEU A 124 2.64 38.96 22.80
C LEU A 124 2.97 37.54 22.35
N GLN A 125 2.68 37.33 21.07
CA GLN A 125 3.27 36.36 20.17
C GLN A 125 4.48 37.01 19.47
N GLN A 126 5.44 36.15 19.08
CA GLN A 126 6.39 36.26 17.96
C GLN A 126 7.72 37.05 18.09
N ARG A 127 8.74 36.39 17.49
CA ARG A 127 10.18 36.66 17.17
C ARG A 127 10.45 38.01 16.44
N PRO A 128 11.62 38.40 15.83
CA PRO A 128 13.02 37.87 15.71
C PRO A 128 14.14 39.01 15.76
N PHE A 129 15.34 38.75 15.19
CA PHE A 129 16.46 39.65 14.72
C PHE A 129 17.60 39.99 15.72
N VAL A 130 18.92 39.70 15.54
CA VAL A 130 19.97 39.75 14.47
C VAL A 130 20.77 41.08 14.42
N LYS A 131 22.12 40.97 14.50
CA LYS A 131 23.22 41.68 13.76
C LYS A 131 24.47 41.82 14.65
N SER A 132 25.64 41.18 14.41
CA SER A 132 26.64 41.28 13.32
C SER A 132 27.57 42.49 13.41
N VAL A 133 28.90 42.28 13.49
CA VAL A 133 29.96 43.20 13.00
C VAL A 133 31.15 42.39 12.44
N GLU A 134 31.60 42.82 11.26
CA GLU A 134 32.72 42.38 10.39
C GLU A 134 34.11 42.69 11.02
N LYS A 135 35.33 42.39 10.53
CA LYS A 135 35.94 42.22 9.19
C LYS A 135 37.45 41.89 9.42
N GLY A 136 38.15 41.26 8.47
CA GLY A 136 39.62 41.37 8.37
C GLY A 136 40.36 40.17 7.75
N SER A 137 40.82 40.35 6.51
CA SER A 137 41.68 39.49 5.69
C SER A 137 43.15 39.45 6.14
N ASN A 138 43.88 38.35 5.84
CA ASN A 138 45.22 38.38 5.22
C ASN A 138 45.78 36.98 4.89
N ASP A 139 46.50 36.94 3.78
CA ASP A 139 47.28 35.83 3.21
C ASP A 139 48.44 35.35 4.11
N ALA A 140 48.86 34.07 3.97
CA ALA A 140 50.24 33.62 3.68
C ALA A 140 50.52 32.14 4.07
N GLN A 141 51.00 31.38 3.07
CA GLN A 141 52.18 30.47 3.04
C GLN A 141 52.63 29.63 4.27
N GLY A 142 53.02 28.37 3.99
CA GLY A 142 53.96 27.53 4.77
C GLY A 142 53.33 26.21 5.27
N GLN A 143 53.47 25.02 4.67
CA GLN A 143 54.65 24.18 4.33
C GLN A 143 55.25 23.42 5.54
N TRP A 144 55.63 22.14 5.31
CA TRP A 144 56.44 21.18 6.13
C TRP A 144 55.69 20.48 7.29
N ASN A 145 55.81 19.18 7.64
CA ASN A 145 56.59 17.98 7.26
C ASN A 145 55.95 16.78 8.01
N ALA A 146 55.82 15.54 7.51
CA ALA A 146 56.82 14.50 7.27
C ALA A 146 57.66 14.08 8.49
N GLU A 147 57.50 12.82 8.93
CA GLU A 147 58.45 11.84 9.53
C GLU A 147 57.64 10.84 10.37
N GLU A 148 57.31 9.64 9.87
CA GLU A 148 58.15 8.42 9.77
C GLU A 148 58.87 8.03 11.07
N THR A 149 58.49 6.86 11.61
CA THR A 149 59.50 5.89 12.03
C THR A 149 58.98 4.48 11.73
N ALA A 150 59.68 3.82 10.82
CA ALA A 150 59.47 2.46 10.38
C ALA A 150 60.36 1.49 11.16
N CYS A 151 59.86 0.26 11.31
CA CYS A 151 60.64 -0.99 11.39
C CYS A 151 59.62 -2.13 11.16
N GLY A 152 59.68 -3.01 10.17
CA GLY A 152 60.72 -3.41 9.22
C GLY A 152 60.98 -4.92 9.36
N PHE A 153 60.77 -5.67 8.28
CA PHE A 153 61.10 -7.11 8.01
C PHE A 153 60.18 -8.20 8.59
N SER A 154 59.94 -9.37 7.97
CA SER A 154 59.95 -9.90 6.59
C SER A 154 59.63 -11.42 6.68
N SER A 155 58.96 -11.98 5.66
CA SER A 155 59.08 -13.36 5.11
C SER A 155 58.91 -14.62 6.01
N ASP A 156 57.75 -15.28 5.88
CA ASP A 156 57.48 -16.69 5.44
C ASP A 156 58.21 -17.91 6.10
N PRO A 157 57.78 -19.18 5.87
CA PRO A 157 56.87 -19.97 6.73
C PRO A 157 57.52 -21.22 7.37
N SER A 158 56.72 -21.97 8.16
CA SER A 158 56.85 -23.38 8.61
C SER A 158 57.26 -23.65 10.08
N VAL A 159 56.73 -24.78 10.59
CA VAL A 159 57.12 -25.59 11.76
C VAL A 159 56.17 -25.59 12.99
N THR A 160 55.26 -26.57 12.95
CA THR A 160 54.82 -27.56 13.98
C THR A 160 54.52 -27.18 15.44
N ASN A 161 53.32 -27.62 15.86
CA ASN A 161 52.88 -28.10 17.19
C ASN A 161 53.95 -28.32 18.28
N ALA A 162 53.73 -27.77 19.49
CA ALA A 162 53.43 -28.54 20.70
C ALA A 162 53.31 -27.66 21.98
N CYS A 163 52.23 -27.90 22.73
CA CYS A 163 52.06 -27.82 24.20
C CYS A 163 52.21 -26.50 24.97
N GLY A 164 51.17 -26.19 25.76
CA GLY A 164 51.28 -25.33 26.94
C GLY A 164 49.95 -24.73 27.38
N GLU A 165 49.10 -25.52 28.04
CA GLU A 165 47.97 -24.99 28.82
C GLU A 165 48.51 -24.18 30.00
N GLU A 166 48.32 -22.85 29.99
CA GLU A 166 48.22 -22.04 31.20
C GLU A 166 47.06 -21.05 31.02
N SER A 167 45.96 -21.32 31.72
CA SER A 167 44.78 -20.46 31.78
C SER A 167 45.02 -19.33 32.77
N GLU A 168 45.32 -18.13 32.28
CA GLU A 168 45.13 -16.90 33.06
C GLU A 168 43.67 -16.46 32.94
N VAL A 169 42.90 -16.70 34.00
CA VAL A 169 41.54 -16.17 34.15
C VAL A 169 41.66 -14.69 34.51
N ALA A 170 41.67 -13.82 33.48
CA ALA A 170 41.40 -12.41 33.66
C ALA A 170 39.94 -12.24 34.08
N SER A 171 39.70 -11.74 35.28
CA SER A 171 38.37 -11.36 35.74
C SER A 171 37.96 -10.06 35.05
N ASP A 172 37.37 -10.16 33.87
CA ASP A 172 36.75 -9.03 33.17
C ASP A 172 35.52 -8.57 33.97
N VAL A 173 35.67 -7.46 34.70
CA VAL A 173 34.54 -6.72 35.25
C VAL A 173 34.01 -5.86 34.12
N GLU A 174 32.94 -6.31 33.45
CA GLU A 174 32.24 -5.51 32.44
C GLU A 174 31.85 -4.12 33.01
N PRO A 175 32.00 -3.05 32.22
CA PRO A 175 31.64 -1.70 32.65
C PRO A 175 30.13 -1.60 32.94
N VAL A 176 29.79 -1.01 34.08
CA VAL A 176 28.39 -0.79 34.51
C VAL A 176 27.77 0.31 33.64
N MET A 177 26.77 -0.02 32.82
CA MET A 177 26.07 0.97 32.00
C MET A 177 25.17 1.87 32.84
N THR A 178 25.03 3.12 32.39
CA THR A 178 24.09 4.09 32.93
C THR A 178 22.67 3.81 32.45
N TRP A 179 21.67 4.29 33.19
CA TRP A 179 20.27 4.14 32.78
C TRP A 179 19.96 4.76 31.42
N LYS A 180 20.61 5.87 31.05
CA LYS A 180 20.42 6.49 29.73
C LYS A 180 20.91 5.58 28.60
N GLU A 181 22.06 4.94 28.79
CA GLU A 181 22.60 3.98 27.82
C GLU A 181 21.72 2.73 27.73
N ILE A 182 21.14 2.27 28.85
CA ILE A 182 20.17 1.16 28.85
C ILE A 182 18.86 1.57 28.13
N GLU A 183 18.40 2.80 28.35
CA GLU A 183 17.19 3.34 27.73
C GLU A 183 17.36 3.48 26.21
N GLU A 184 18.47 4.05 25.75
CA GLU A 184 18.87 4.12 24.34
C GLU A 184 19.01 2.71 23.75
N ALA A 185 19.71 1.80 24.43
CA ALA A 185 19.86 0.42 23.98
C ALA A 185 18.53 -0.37 23.97
N LEU A 186 17.58 -0.08 24.86
CA LEU A 186 16.24 -0.68 24.82
C LEU A 186 15.44 -0.18 23.61
N MET A 187 15.57 1.10 23.25
CA MET A 187 14.96 1.67 22.04
C MET A 187 15.61 1.13 20.76
N GLU A 188 16.93 0.88 20.77
CA GLU A 188 17.65 0.27 19.64
C GLU A 188 17.45 -1.26 19.54
N SER A 189 17.23 -1.94 20.68
CA SER A 189 17.05 -3.40 20.78
C SER A 189 15.59 -3.85 20.83
N GLU A 190 14.65 -2.94 20.61
CA GLU A 190 13.37 -3.33 20.01
C GLU A 190 13.68 -3.91 18.63
N ILE A 191 14.09 -5.19 18.64
CA ILE A 191 13.93 -6.08 17.51
C ILE A 191 12.45 -5.93 17.19
N ASP A 192 12.17 -5.24 16.10
CA ASP A 192 10.85 -5.21 15.53
C ASP A 192 10.54 -6.66 15.14
N ILE A 193 9.89 -7.39 16.04
CA ILE A 193 9.45 -8.76 15.78
C ILE A 193 8.41 -8.72 14.62
N ASN A 194 7.85 -7.54 14.29
CA ASN A 194 7.05 -7.35 13.07
C ASN A 194 7.88 -7.38 11.78
N ASP A 195 9.20 -7.22 11.83
CA ASP A 195 10.08 -7.28 10.66
C ASP A 195 10.46 -8.72 10.27
N HIS A 196 10.21 -9.71 11.14
CA HIS A 196 10.35 -11.14 10.79
C HIS A 196 9.11 -11.71 10.09
N TYR A 197 7.95 -11.07 10.22
CA TYR A 197 6.74 -11.41 9.48
C TYR A 197 6.03 -10.13 9.02
N HIS A 198 6.41 -9.59 7.86
CA HIS A 198 5.51 -8.71 7.12
C HIS A 198 4.34 -9.51 6.53
N LEU A 199 3.47 -10.05 7.40
CA LEU A 199 2.15 -10.53 7.02
C LEU A 199 1.18 -10.17 8.15
N GLY A 200 0.20 -9.34 7.79
CA GLY A 200 -0.65 -8.62 8.72
C GLY A 200 -1.47 -9.47 9.68
N ALA A 201 -1.78 -8.81 10.80
CA ALA A 201 -2.81 -9.12 11.78
C ALA A 201 -2.70 -10.51 12.42
N TRP A 202 -1.80 -10.61 13.39
CA TRP A 202 -2.23 -11.05 14.71
C TRP A 202 -2.38 -9.81 15.58
N ASP A 203 -3.60 -9.60 16.07
CA ASP A 203 -3.90 -8.58 17.07
C ASP A 203 -2.95 -8.71 18.26
N LEU A 204 -1.87 -7.93 18.27
CA LEU A 204 -1.25 -7.49 19.52
C LEU A 204 -1.95 -6.24 20.09
N ASP A 205 -3.00 -5.75 19.42
CA ASP A 205 -3.86 -4.69 19.96
C ASP A 205 -4.86 -5.19 21.02
N GLU A 206 -5.05 -6.51 21.21
CA GLU A 206 -5.71 -7.04 22.43
C GLU A 206 -4.76 -7.24 23.62
N ASP A 207 -3.45 -7.06 23.41
CA ASP A 207 -2.52 -6.71 24.49
C ASP A 207 -1.99 -5.27 24.31
N GLY A 208 -2.93 -4.34 24.06
CA GLY A 208 -2.87 -2.93 24.49
C GLY A 208 -2.67 -2.74 26.02
N ARG A 209 -2.17 -3.76 26.70
CA ARG A 209 -1.23 -3.65 27.81
C ARG A 209 0.19 -3.76 27.24
N GLY A 210 0.60 -2.81 26.39
CA GLY A 210 1.96 -2.29 26.52
C GLY A 210 2.16 -2.14 28.01
N CYS A 211 3.10 -2.91 28.58
CA CYS A 211 3.21 -3.13 30.01
C CYS A 211 3.05 -1.76 30.63
N LYS A 212 1.84 -1.43 31.13
CA LYS A 212 1.60 -0.17 31.79
C LYS A 212 2.53 -0.35 32.95
N SER A 213 3.71 0.24 32.85
CA SER A 213 4.65 0.36 33.95
C SER A 213 3.72 0.71 35.08
N GLU A 214 3.53 -0.21 36.03
CA GLU A 214 2.69 0.09 37.16
C GLU A 214 3.41 1.29 37.75
N GLU A 215 2.89 2.50 37.47
CA GLU A 215 3.41 3.74 38.04
C GLU A 215 3.57 3.40 39.50
N VAL A 216 4.75 3.64 40.06
CA VAL A 216 5.01 3.43 41.48
C VAL A 216 3.87 4.14 42.20
N ARG A 217 2.89 3.35 42.66
CA ARG A 217 1.57 3.90 42.97
C ARG A 217 1.75 4.72 44.22
N ILE A 218 1.65 6.04 44.04
CA ILE A 218 1.80 7.05 45.09
C ILE A 218 0.87 6.70 46.28
N PHE A 219 -0.27 6.06 46.02
CA PHE A 219 -1.13 5.38 47.01
C PHE A 219 -1.89 4.19 46.38
N PRO A 220 -2.25 3.10 47.12
CA PRO A 220 -2.92 1.93 46.56
C PRO A 220 -4.33 2.23 45.97
N PRO A 221 -4.83 1.48 44.96
CA PRO A 221 -6.17 1.68 44.43
C PRO A 221 -7.25 1.26 45.44
N ILE A 222 -8.39 1.93 45.33
CA ILE A 222 -9.55 1.85 46.21
C ILE A 222 -10.27 0.51 46.02
N THR A 223 -10.41 -0.30 47.07
CA THR A 223 -11.25 -1.52 47.04
C THR A 223 -12.43 -1.49 48.02
N SER A 224 -12.79 -0.35 48.62
CA SER A 224 -14.03 -0.27 49.44
C SER A 224 -14.63 1.14 49.55
N ARG A 225 -15.95 1.23 49.28
CA ARG A 225 -16.74 2.48 49.16
C ARG A 225 -16.94 3.27 50.48
N GLY A 226 -16.58 2.73 51.64
CA GLY A 226 -16.86 3.35 52.95
C GLY A 226 -15.78 4.29 53.52
N LYS A 227 -14.54 4.27 52.98
CA LYS A 227 -13.39 5.05 53.50
C LYS A 227 -12.98 6.23 52.59
N TYR A 228 -13.87 6.65 51.69
CA TYR A 228 -13.55 7.53 50.55
C TYR A 228 -13.30 9.00 50.96
N HIS A 229 -14.12 9.58 51.84
CA HIS A 229 -14.03 11.01 52.18
C HIS A 229 -12.82 11.38 53.06
N ILE A 230 -12.48 10.55 54.05
CA ILE A 230 -11.37 10.83 54.98
C ILE A 230 -10.01 10.73 54.26
N GLN A 231 -9.86 9.81 53.31
CA GLN A 231 -8.62 9.64 52.55
C GLN A 231 -8.40 10.78 51.54
N ILE A 232 -9.47 11.32 50.93
CA ILE A 232 -9.39 12.49 50.03
C ILE A 232 -8.96 13.74 50.78
N GLN A 233 -9.51 13.97 51.97
CA GLN A 233 -9.16 15.12 52.80
C GLN A 233 -7.69 15.02 53.26
N TYR A 234 -7.28 13.84 53.74
CA TYR A 234 -5.89 13.57 54.10
C TYR A 234 -4.90 13.80 52.93
N ASN A 235 -5.24 13.31 51.73
CA ASN A 235 -4.43 13.51 50.53
C ASN A 235 -4.38 15.00 50.12
N ARG A 236 -5.48 15.74 50.24
CA ARG A 236 -5.49 17.21 49.99
C ARG A 236 -4.61 17.96 50.99
N ASP A 237 -4.66 17.62 52.27
CA ASP A 237 -3.90 18.28 53.33
C ASP A 237 -2.40 17.98 53.22
N ILE A 238 -2.01 16.79 52.78
CA ILE A 238 -0.61 16.45 52.48
C ILE A 238 -0.14 17.21 51.24
N VAL A 239 -0.92 17.24 50.16
CA VAL A 239 -0.56 17.96 48.93
C VAL A 239 -0.41 19.47 49.20
N ALA A 240 -1.27 20.05 50.03
CA ALA A 240 -1.15 21.44 50.46
C ALA A 240 0.16 21.70 51.25
N ARG A 241 0.50 20.82 52.21
CA ARG A 241 1.76 20.91 52.98
C ARG A 241 3.00 20.71 52.11
N LEU A 242 2.96 19.79 51.14
CA LEU A 242 4.06 19.59 50.19
C LEU A 242 4.26 20.80 49.28
N ASN A 243 3.17 21.47 48.87
CA ASN A 243 3.25 22.70 48.11
C ASN A 243 3.84 23.87 48.92
N ALA A 244 3.52 23.97 50.21
CA ALA A 244 4.05 25.00 51.10
C ALA A 244 5.58 24.90 51.31
N ILE A 245 6.14 23.67 51.29
CA ILE A 245 7.57 23.41 51.54
C ILE A 245 8.34 23.11 50.24
N LYS A 246 7.70 23.30 49.09
CA LYS A 246 8.23 22.95 47.77
C LYS A 246 9.59 23.59 47.47
N GLY A 247 9.81 24.83 47.94
CA GLY A 247 11.08 25.54 47.81
C GLY A 247 12.24 24.84 48.55
N ASP A 248 11.98 24.29 49.73
CA ASP A 248 12.98 23.60 50.55
C ASP A 248 13.23 22.17 50.06
N ILE A 249 12.19 21.49 49.55
CA ILE A 249 12.29 20.18 48.90
C ILE A 249 13.22 20.26 47.68
N LEU A 250 13.06 21.29 46.84
CA LEU A 250 13.89 21.45 45.64
C LEU A 250 15.35 21.81 45.95
N LYS A 251 15.60 22.48 47.09
CA LYS A 251 16.93 22.88 47.59
C LYS A 251 17.62 21.80 48.44
N ALA A 252 16.90 20.81 48.94
CA ALA A 252 17.48 19.76 49.78
C ALA A 252 18.51 18.93 49.00
N LYS A 253 19.75 18.91 49.51
CA LYS A 253 20.83 18.06 49.02
C LYS A 253 20.92 16.80 49.89
N ALA A 254 21.18 15.65 49.28
CA ALA A 254 21.38 14.41 50.01
C ALA A 254 22.52 14.53 51.04
N LEU A 255 22.33 13.89 52.19
CA LEU A 255 23.37 13.77 53.22
C LEU A 255 24.56 12.95 52.72
N SER A 256 25.75 13.23 53.25
CA SER A 256 26.89 12.32 53.07
C SER A 256 26.64 10.99 53.81
N SER A 257 27.31 9.92 53.36
CA SER A 257 27.18 8.59 53.98
C SER A 257 27.55 8.59 55.47
N SER A 258 28.55 9.38 55.88
CA SER A 258 28.96 9.54 57.29
C SER A 258 27.91 10.30 58.12
N GLU A 259 27.31 11.36 57.57
CA GLU A 259 26.27 12.12 58.26
C GLU A 259 24.99 11.29 58.43
N ALA A 260 24.57 10.57 57.39
CA ALA A 260 23.39 9.70 57.45
C ALA A 260 23.56 8.57 58.49
N ALA A 261 24.77 8.01 58.61
CA ALA A 261 25.09 6.99 59.60
C ALA A 261 25.12 7.53 61.05
N SER A 262 25.46 8.81 61.23
CA SER A 262 25.51 9.44 62.56
C SER A 262 24.13 9.66 63.20
N ILE A 263 23.06 9.64 62.39
CA ILE A 263 21.68 9.86 62.84
C ILE A 263 21.15 8.60 63.55
N LYS A 264 21.16 8.62 64.88
CA LYS A 264 20.64 7.53 65.71
C LYS A 264 19.13 7.61 65.97
N ASN A 265 18.52 8.79 65.94
CA ASN A 265 17.10 8.99 66.22
C ASN A 265 16.45 9.89 65.15
N ILE A 266 15.42 9.38 64.48
CA ILE A 266 14.70 10.09 63.41
C ILE A 266 13.56 10.99 63.92
N ASP A 267 13.08 10.77 65.15
CA ASP A 267 11.93 11.47 65.74
C ASP A 267 12.28 12.94 66.05
N THR A 268 13.52 13.18 66.49
CA THR A 268 14.02 14.50 66.94
C THR A 268 14.66 15.34 65.85
N LEU A 269 14.60 14.91 64.58
CA LEU A 269 15.24 15.63 63.48
C LEU A 269 14.43 16.85 63.05
N HIS A 270 15.12 17.95 62.75
CA HIS A 270 14.54 19.14 62.12
C HIS A 270 14.03 18.81 60.71
N GLN A 271 12.94 19.46 60.28
CA GLN A 271 12.22 19.16 59.03
C GLN A 271 13.13 19.17 57.79
N SER A 272 13.99 20.18 57.64
CA SER A 272 14.96 20.25 56.53
C SER A 272 15.92 19.05 56.50
N ARG A 273 16.36 18.56 57.67
CA ARG A 273 17.26 17.41 57.77
C ARG A 273 16.57 16.09 57.48
N ARG A 274 15.25 15.98 57.70
CA ARG A 274 14.43 14.82 57.29
C ARG A 274 14.39 14.68 55.76
N TRP A 275 14.21 15.80 55.05
CA TRP A 275 14.25 15.83 53.59
C TRP A 275 15.64 15.53 53.03
N MET A 276 16.72 16.00 53.66
CA MET A 276 18.09 15.62 53.27
C MET A 276 18.37 14.12 53.49
N LEU A 277 17.87 13.53 54.59
CA LEU A 277 18.00 12.10 54.87
C LEU A 277 17.16 11.25 53.90
N TYR A 278 15.95 11.71 53.57
CA TYR A 278 15.11 11.12 52.53
C TYR A 278 15.78 11.19 51.16
N ALA A 279 16.35 12.33 50.78
CA ALA A 279 17.11 12.47 49.53
C ALA A 279 18.30 11.49 49.47
N PHE A 280 19.01 11.28 50.59
CA PHE A 280 20.05 10.25 50.68
C PHE A 280 19.52 8.83 50.47
N TRP A 281 18.36 8.48 51.07
CA TRP A 281 17.73 7.18 50.82
C TRP A 281 17.27 7.02 49.36
N VAL A 282 16.72 8.08 48.76
CA VAL A 282 16.35 8.09 47.34
C VAL A 282 17.58 7.90 46.45
N GLU A 283 18.70 8.58 46.70
CA GLU A 283 19.95 8.36 45.95
C GLU A 283 20.46 6.93 46.09
N LYS A 284 20.49 6.36 47.32
CA LYS A 284 20.85 4.95 47.54
C LYS A 284 19.91 3.98 46.84
N LEU A 285 18.62 4.31 46.75
CA LEU A 285 17.64 3.50 46.05
C LEU A 285 17.82 3.58 44.53
N LYS A 286 18.14 4.76 43.99
CA LYS A 286 18.51 4.92 42.58
C LYS A 286 19.79 4.15 42.23
N ASP A 287 20.80 4.18 43.09
CA ASP A 287 22.01 3.36 42.93
C ASP A 287 21.69 1.85 42.90
N LEU A 288 20.84 1.39 43.81
CA LEU A 288 20.39 0.00 43.86
C LEU A 288 19.56 -0.37 42.61
N ALA A 289 18.64 0.49 42.20
CA ALA A 289 17.82 0.30 41.01
C ALA A 289 18.66 0.24 39.73
N ASN A 290 19.67 1.11 39.58
CA ASN A 290 20.62 1.09 38.47
C ASN A 290 21.40 -0.23 38.40
N LYS A 291 21.88 -0.75 39.55
CA LYS A 291 22.57 -2.05 39.60
C LYS A 291 21.65 -3.20 39.20
N GLU A 292 20.44 -3.22 39.74
CA GLU A 292 19.46 -4.25 39.41
C GLU A 292 19.00 -4.17 37.94
N LEU A 293 18.88 -2.97 37.38
CA LEU A 293 18.53 -2.74 35.97
C LEU A 293 19.59 -3.29 35.03
N ASN A 294 20.87 -3.07 35.33
CA ASN A 294 21.97 -3.66 34.55
C ASN A 294 21.85 -5.20 34.51
N THR A 295 21.65 -5.86 35.65
CA THR A 295 21.44 -7.32 35.68
C THR A 295 20.18 -7.74 34.91
N LEU A 296 19.08 -7.01 35.06
CA LEU A 296 17.83 -7.30 34.36
C LEU A 296 17.97 -7.09 32.84
N PHE A 297 18.74 -6.11 32.40
CA PHE A 297 18.98 -5.83 31.00
C PHE A 297 19.84 -6.91 30.35
N GLN A 298 20.92 -7.35 31.01
CA GLN A 298 21.70 -8.51 30.55
C GLN A 298 20.83 -9.77 30.45
N HIS A 299 19.93 -9.99 31.41
CA HIS A 299 18.95 -11.08 31.31
C HIS A 299 17.97 -10.87 30.15
N TYR A 300 17.49 -9.65 29.94
CA TYR A 300 16.62 -9.31 28.82
C TYR A 300 17.27 -9.63 27.48
N GLN A 301 18.50 -9.17 27.23
CA GLN A 301 19.25 -9.46 26.01
C GLN A 301 19.40 -10.96 25.76
N LYS A 302 19.77 -11.73 26.81
CA LYS A 302 19.84 -13.20 26.73
C LYS A 302 18.49 -13.83 26.38
N HIS A 303 17.39 -13.32 26.94
CA HIS A 303 16.05 -13.83 26.65
C HIS A 303 15.55 -13.42 25.25
N VAL A 304 15.94 -12.26 24.74
CA VAL A 304 15.64 -11.85 23.37
C VAL A 304 16.28 -12.82 22.37
N LEU A 305 17.54 -13.21 22.58
CA LEU A 305 18.20 -14.23 21.76
C LEU A 305 17.47 -15.58 21.83
N LYS A 306 17.06 -16.02 23.03
CA LYS A 306 16.27 -17.25 23.20
C LYS A 306 14.90 -17.20 22.51
N VAL A 307 14.24 -16.04 22.52
CA VAL A 307 12.99 -15.84 21.78
C VAL A 307 13.25 -16.01 20.29
N LYS A 308 14.28 -15.35 19.75
CA LYS A 308 14.67 -15.48 18.34
C LYS A 308 14.95 -16.94 17.98
N GLU A 309 15.78 -17.63 18.76
CA GLU A 309 16.06 -19.07 18.57
C GLU A 309 14.79 -19.94 18.60
N ALA A 310 13.84 -19.65 19.50
CA ALA A 310 12.58 -20.37 19.57
C ALA A 310 11.75 -20.19 18.29
N TYR A 311 11.63 -18.96 17.77
CA TYR A 311 10.95 -18.71 16.49
C TYR A 311 11.65 -19.41 15.33
N GLU A 312 12.97 -19.31 15.23
CA GLU A 312 13.69 -19.98 14.14
C GLU A 312 13.57 -21.51 14.21
N LYS A 313 13.42 -22.11 15.40
CA LYS A 313 13.12 -23.56 15.53
C LYS A 313 11.73 -23.91 15.00
N LEU A 314 10.74 -23.05 15.22
CA LEU A 314 9.40 -23.23 14.67
C LEU A 314 9.42 -23.13 13.15
N ASP A 315 10.10 -22.11 12.62
CA ASP A 315 10.30 -21.96 11.17
C ASP A 315 11.00 -23.19 10.61
N GLU A 316 12.03 -23.73 11.29
CA GLU A 316 12.72 -24.95 10.87
C GLU A 316 11.76 -26.15 10.74
N ILE A 317 10.88 -26.37 11.73
CA ILE A 317 9.91 -27.47 11.72
C ILE A 317 9.00 -27.37 10.48
N VAL A 318 8.54 -26.18 10.17
CA VAL A 318 7.65 -25.93 9.03
C VAL A 318 8.41 -26.05 7.71
N LEU A 319 9.54 -25.36 7.59
CA LEU A 319 10.33 -25.29 6.37
C LEU A 319 10.91 -26.64 5.96
N ARG A 320 11.23 -27.53 6.92
CA ARG A 320 11.66 -28.91 6.61
C ARG A 320 10.60 -29.74 5.90
N LYS A 321 9.32 -29.35 5.96
CA LYS A 321 8.23 -30.02 5.23
C LYS A 321 8.07 -29.50 3.80
N ALA A 322 8.69 -28.36 3.47
CA ALA A 322 8.59 -27.75 2.15
C ALA A 322 9.58 -28.40 1.16
N LEU A 323 9.16 -28.53 -0.10
CA LEU A 323 10.04 -28.96 -1.20
C LEU A 323 10.97 -27.83 -1.67
N VAL A 324 10.44 -26.60 -1.70
CA VAL A 324 11.15 -25.40 -2.13
C VAL A 324 10.97 -24.32 -1.08
N ILE A 325 12.08 -23.69 -0.70
CA ILE A 325 12.11 -22.58 0.24
C ILE A 325 12.57 -21.34 -0.51
N GLY A 326 11.69 -20.36 -0.68
CA GLY A 326 12.01 -19.08 -1.27
C GLY A 326 12.45 -18.08 -0.20
N ALA A 327 13.55 -17.38 -0.43
CA ALA A 327 14.03 -16.30 0.43
C ALA A 327 14.72 -15.22 -0.41
N THR A 328 14.59 -13.96 0.01
CA THR A 328 15.44 -12.89 -0.53
C THR A 328 16.88 -13.09 -0.05
N THR A 329 17.86 -12.62 -0.81
CA THR A 329 19.29 -12.81 -0.47
C THR A 329 19.67 -12.16 0.86
N THR A 330 19.07 -11.01 1.16
CA THR A 330 19.21 -10.34 2.48
C THR A 330 18.55 -11.17 3.59
N GLY A 331 17.38 -11.77 3.36
CA GLY A 331 16.73 -12.66 4.31
C GLY A 331 17.55 -13.91 4.59
N ALA A 332 18.09 -14.53 3.52
CA ALA A 332 19.00 -15.67 3.61
C ALA A 332 20.27 -15.33 4.41
N ALA A 333 20.87 -14.17 4.15
CA ALA A 333 22.05 -13.71 4.88
C ALA A 333 21.77 -13.44 6.37
N LYS A 334 20.62 -12.83 6.69
CA LYS A 334 20.18 -12.59 8.08
C LYS A 334 19.90 -13.89 8.84
N SER A 335 19.37 -14.90 8.16
CA SER A 335 18.92 -16.17 8.74
C SER A 335 19.91 -17.31 8.50
N ARG A 336 21.21 -17.02 8.51
CA ARG A 336 22.27 -18.02 8.27
C ARG A 336 22.23 -19.21 9.23
N SER A 337 21.89 -18.99 10.51
CA SER A 337 21.71 -20.04 11.51
C SER A 337 20.63 -21.04 11.09
N LEU A 338 19.48 -20.54 10.65
CA LEU A 338 18.37 -21.34 10.16
C LEU A 338 18.73 -22.11 8.88
N LEU A 339 19.37 -21.45 7.91
CA LEU A 339 19.81 -22.12 6.68
C LEU A 339 20.79 -23.26 6.97
N GLN A 340 21.75 -23.04 7.87
CA GLN A 340 22.71 -24.07 8.28
C GLN A 340 22.01 -25.29 8.90
N ARG A 341 20.95 -25.07 9.68
CA ARG A 341 20.13 -26.16 10.24
C ARG A 341 19.31 -26.86 9.16
N LEU A 342 18.62 -26.10 8.30
CA LEU A 342 17.84 -26.64 7.18
C LEU A 342 18.69 -27.52 6.26
N ALA A 343 19.96 -27.15 6.07
CA ALA A 343 20.96 -27.94 5.37
C ALA A 343 20.52 -28.31 3.93
N CYS A 344 20.00 -27.32 3.21
CA CYS A 344 19.55 -27.51 1.83
C CYS A 344 20.71 -27.99 0.94
N PRO A 345 20.60 -29.16 0.27
CA PRO A 345 21.66 -29.70 -0.57
C PRO A 345 21.80 -28.94 -1.89
N ILE A 346 20.71 -28.34 -2.37
CA ILE A 346 20.67 -27.56 -3.61
C ILE A 346 20.31 -26.13 -3.26
N VAL A 347 21.11 -25.18 -3.74
CA VAL A 347 20.89 -23.74 -3.59
C VAL A 347 20.84 -23.12 -4.98
N ILE A 348 19.72 -22.49 -5.31
CA ILE A 348 19.53 -21.76 -6.57
C ILE A 348 19.49 -20.27 -6.23
N ILE A 349 20.33 -19.49 -6.90
CA ILE A 349 20.37 -18.03 -6.76
C ILE A 349 20.03 -17.42 -8.11
N GLU A 350 18.85 -16.83 -8.17
CA GLU A 350 18.39 -16.01 -9.29
C GLU A 350 18.99 -14.60 -9.20
N GLU A 351 19.15 -13.94 -10.35
CA GLU A 351 19.80 -12.62 -10.49
C GLU A 351 21.17 -12.54 -9.82
N ALA A 352 21.93 -13.65 -9.81
CA ALA A 352 23.21 -13.79 -9.11
C ALA A 352 24.27 -12.73 -9.52
N ALA A 353 24.10 -12.11 -10.69
CA ALA A 353 24.94 -11.01 -11.15
C ALA A 353 24.72 -9.70 -10.37
N GLU A 354 23.52 -9.49 -9.81
CA GLU A 354 23.12 -8.33 -9.00
C GLU A 354 23.29 -8.57 -7.49
N VAL A 355 23.61 -9.80 -7.08
CA VAL A 355 23.75 -10.16 -5.66
C VAL A 355 25.18 -9.93 -5.16
N LEU A 356 25.31 -9.27 -4.00
CA LEU A 356 26.58 -9.13 -3.29
C LEU A 356 27.20 -10.50 -3.01
N GLU A 357 28.50 -10.66 -3.28
CA GLU A 357 29.21 -11.91 -3.04
C GLU A 357 29.05 -12.43 -1.61
N ALA A 358 29.05 -11.54 -0.61
CA ALA A 358 28.83 -11.90 0.79
C ALA A 358 27.46 -12.57 1.03
N HIS A 359 26.40 -12.13 0.33
CA HIS A 359 25.07 -12.72 0.47
C HIS A 359 24.98 -14.11 -0.18
N VAL A 360 25.68 -14.31 -1.30
CA VAL A 360 25.80 -15.63 -1.93
C VAL A 360 26.50 -16.60 -0.97
N LEU A 361 27.64 -16.18 -0.41
CA LEU A 361 28.39 -16.99 0.56
C LEU A 361 27.58 -17.30 1.82
N ALA A 362 26.79 -16.34 2.31
CA ALA A 362 25.93 -16.55 3.47
C ALA A 362 24.78 -17.54 3.20
N SER A 363 24.35 -17.68 1.95
CA SER A 363 23.27 -18.59 1.53
C SER A 363 23.78 -20.02 1.27
N ILE A 364 25.06 -20.18 0.94
CA ILE A 364 25.69 -21.49 0.76
C ILE A 364 26.10 -22.03 2.14
N THR A 365 25.54 -23.19 2.50
CA THR A 365 25.82 -23.88 3.76
C THR A 365 26.87 -24.96 3.56
N GLU A 366 27.44 -25.47 4.65
CA GLU A 366 28.40 -26.60 4.59
C GLU A 366 27.80 -27.89 4.00
N LYS A 367 26.47 -28.00 3.96
CA LYS A 367 25.73 -29.14 3.44
C LYS A 367 25.27 -28.94 1.99
N CYS A 368 25.56 -27.79 1.38
CA CYS A 368 25.25 -27.54 -0.02
C CYS A 368 26.16 -28.41 -0.90
N GLU A 369 25.56 -29.27 -1.72
CA GLU A 369 26.22 -30.13 -2.69
C GLU A 369 26.18 -29.52 -4.10
N HIS A 370 25.15 -28.73 -4.41
CA HIS A 370 24.98 -28.08 -5.71
C HIS A 370 24.52 -26.63 -5.54
N ALA A 371 25.38 -25.68 -5.95
CA ALA A 371 25.03 -24.27 -6.06
C ALA A 371 24.82 -23.88 -7.53
N ILE A 372 23.63 -23.37 -7.87
CA ILE A 372 23.26 -22.94 -9.22
C ILE A 372 23.11 -21.42 -9.20
N LEU A 373 23.98 -20.72 -9.91
CA LEU A 373 23.94 -19.26 -10.04
C LEU A 373 23.38 -18.90 -11.41
N ILE A 374 22.23 -18.22 -11.44
CA ILE A 374 21.58 -17.75 -12.66
C ILE A 374 21.65 -16.23 -12.63
N GLY A 375 22.22 -15.61 -13.66
CA GLY A 375 22.31 -14.16 -13.74
C GLY A 375 22.96 -13.68 -15.02
N ASP A 376 22.98 -12.37 -15.18
CA ASP A 376 23.54 -11.71 -16.36
C ASP A 376 24.55 -10.62 -15.96
N HIS A 377 25.83 -10.92 -16.14
CA HIS A 377 26.93 -10.02 -15.81
C HIS A 377 27.00 -8.76 -16.71
N GLN A 378 26.22 -8.70 -17.78
CA GLN A 378 26.08 -7.52 -18.63
C GLN A 378 24.91 -6.61 -18.18
N GLN A 379 24.07 -7.03 -17.23
CA GLN A 379 23.00 -6.23 -16.60
C GLN A 379 23.43 -5.68 -15.23
N LEU A 380 22.51 -5.25 -14.35
CA LEU A 380 22.87 -4.53 -13.13
C LEU A 380 23.82 -5.32 -12.23
N ARG A 381 24.68 -4.56 -11.57
CA ARG A 381 25.61 -5.04 -10.55
C ARG A 381 25.04 -4.77 -9.16
N PRO A 382 25.53 -5.48 -8.12
CA PRO A 382 25.18 -5.16 -6.74
C PRO A 382 25.53 -3.72 -6.41
N ASN A 383 24.69 -3.08 -5.58
CA ASN A 383 24.90 -1.71 -5.12
C ASN A 383 25.23 -1.68 -3.61
N PRO A 384 26.51 -1.61 -3.21
CA PRO A 384 26.89 -1.41 -1.82
C PRO A 384 26.37 -0.07 -1.27
N ALA A 385 25.92 -0.06 -0.02
CA ALA A 385 25.45 1.16 0.64
C ALA A 385 26.51 2.28 0.72
N VAL A 386 27.79 1.91 0.70
CA VAL A 386 28.92 2.85 0.71
C VAL A 386 29.56 2.89 -0.68
N HIS A 387 29.45 4.02 -1.37
CA HIS A 387 29.97 4.18 -2.74
C HIS A 387 31.49 3.93 -2.87
N VAL A 388 32.27 4.29 -1.85
CA VAL A 388 33.73 4.03 -1.81
C VAL A 388 34.02 2.53 -1.87
N LEU A 389 33.26 1.72 -1.14
CA LEU A 389 33.39 0.26 -1.15
C LEU A 389 33.09 -0.32 -2.54
N ALA A 390 32.10 0.23 -3.23
CA ALA A 390 31.79 -0.16 -4.61
C ALA A 390 32.96 0.15 -5.56
N ARG A 391 33.46 1.39 -5.55
CA ARG A 391 34.40 1.89 -6.57
C ARG A 391 35.86 1.53 -6.31
N GLU A 392 36.34 1.73 -5.09
CA GLU A 392 37.76 1.54 -4.74
C GLU A 392 38.06 0.08 -4.40
N TYR A 393 37.15 -0.57 -3.67
CA TYR A 393 37.32 -1.95 -3.20
C TYR A 393 36.59 -3.00 -4.05
N LYS A 394 35.89 -2.57 -5.11
CA LYS A 394 35.22 -3.44 -6.10
C LYS A 394 34.16 -4.38 -5.50
N LEU A 395 33.51 -3.98 -4.41
CA LEU A 395 32.36 -4.71 -3.83
C LEU A 395 31.12 -4.72 -4.75
N GLU A 396 31.12 -3.93 -5.83
CA GLU A 396 30.12 -4.00 -6.91
C GLU A 396 30.36 -5.15 -7.90
N ILE A 397 31.41 -5.96 -7.74
CA ILE A 397 31.60 -7.18 -8.56
C ILE A 397 30.96 -8.35 -7.82
N SER A 398 29.93 -8.94 -8.41
CA SER A 398 29.28 -10.13 -7.85
C SER A 398 30.16 -11.37 -7.98
N MET A 399 29.87 -12.39 -7.17
CA MET A 399 30.53 -13.70 -7.30
C MET A 399 30.35 -14.27 -8.71
N PHE A 400 29.16 -14.10 -9.29
CA PHE A 400 28.85 -14.52 -10.65
C PHE A 400 29.77 -13.84 -11.67
N GLU A 401 29.86 -12.51 -11.66
CA GLU A 401 30.73 -11.77 -12.57
C GLU A 401 32.22 -12.11 -12.35
N ARG A 402 32.64 -12.30 -11.09
CA ARG A 402 34.02 -12.70 -10.76
C ARG A 402 34.36 -14.07 -11.34
N LEU A 403 33.46 -15.04 -11.25
CA LEU A 403 33.65 -16.38 -11.84
C LEU A 403 33.74 -16.30 -13.37
N VAL A 404 32.88 -15.54 -14.02
CA VAL A 404 32.91 -15.31 -15.48
C VAL A 404 34.24 -14.68 -15.90
N LYS A 405 34.70 -13.63 -15.21
CA LYS A 405 35.99 -12.95 -15.49
C LYS A 405 37.20 -13.88 -15.31
N ASN A 406 37.09 -14.87 -14.45
CA ASN A 406 38.12 -15.89 -14.24
C ASN A 406 38.00 -17.09 -15.18
N ASN A 407 37.20 -16.97 -16.25
CA ASN A 407 36.97 -18.03 -17.24
C ASN A 407 36.41 -19.32 -16.63
N TYR A 408 35.63 -19.23 -15.56
CA TYR A 408 34.88 -20.37 -15.05
C TYR A 408 33.86 -20.82 -16.11
N PRO A 409 33.71 -22.12 -16.41
CA PRO A 409 32.75 -22.58 -17.40
C PRO A 409 31.31 -22.19 -17.05
N TYR A 410 30.58 -21.64 -18.00
CA TYR A 410 29.16 -21.32 -17.86
C TYR A 410 28.41 -21.65 -19.15
N SER A 411 27.10 -21.83 -19.02
CA SER A 411 26.18 -21.99 -20.16
C SER A 411 25.43 -20.69 -20.40
N SER A 412 25.28 -20.30 -21.66
CA SER A 412 24.49 -19.12 -22.06
C SER A 412 23.22 -19.55 -22.78
N LEU A 413 22.09 -18.96 -22.39
CA LEU A 413 20.86 -19.03 -23.17
C LEU A 413 20.93 -17.96 -24.26
N VAL A 414 20.85 -18.39 -25.52
CA VAL A 414 21.06 -17.51 -26.69
C VAL A 414 19.74 -17.09 -27.36
N TYR A 415 18.65 -17.83 -27.15
CA TYR A 415 17.35 -17.51 -27.71
C TYR A 415 16.57 -16.56 -26.81
N GLN A 416 16.18 -15.41 -27.34
CA GLN A 416 15.36 -14.43 -26.65
C GLN A 416 13.88 -14.55 -27.09
N HIS A 417 12.97 -14.43 -26.10
CA HIS A 417 11.52 -14.61 -26.25
C HIS A 417 10.72 -13.34 -25.91
N ARG A 418 11.40 -12.19 -25.79
CA ARG A 418 10.81 -10.93 -25.30
C ARG A 418 10.58 -9.92 -26.41
N MET A 419 11.64 -9.52 -27.11
CA MET A 419 11.66 -8.35 -27.99
C MET A 419 11.29 -8.75 -29.42
N ALA A 420 10.49 -7.92 -30.08
CA ALA A 420 10.30 -7.99 -31.52
C ALA A 420 11.67 -7.87 -32.23
N PRO A 421 11.92 -8.60 -33.32
CA PRO A 421 13.18 -8.52 -34.08
C PRO A 421 13.56 -7.11 -34.53
N SER A 422 12.58 -6.25 -34.76
CA SER A 422 12.77 -4.84 -35.12
C SER A 422 13.35 -3.98 -33.98
N ILE A 423 13.26 -4.46 -32.73
CA ILE A 423 13.85 -3.84 -31.54
C ILE A 423 15.19 -4.53 -31.22
N SER A 424 15.21 -5.87 -31.15
CA SER A 424 16.39 -6.62 -30.75
C SER A 424 17.54 -6.46 -31.74
N GLY A 425 17.28 -6.56 -33.05
CA GLY A 425 18.31 -6.51 -34.10
C GLY A 425 19.18 -5.25 -34.06
N PRO A 426 18.61 -4.04 -33.99
CA PRO A 426 19.41 -2.80 -33.96
C PRO A 426 20.16 -2.57 -32.64
N LEU A 427 19.68 -3.07 -31.50
CA LEU A 427 20.20 -2.70 -30.18
C LEU A 427 21.00 -3.80 -29.50
N MET A 428 20.49 -5.04 -29.49
CA MET A 428 21.02 -6.12 -28.66
C MET A 428 22.40 -6.65 -29.09
N PRO A 429 22.77 -6.71 -30.38
CA PRO A 429 24.12 -7.14 -30.79
C PRO A 429 25.26 -6.29 -30.23
N ILE A 430 24.97 -5.08 -29.73
CA ILE A 430 25.96 -4.21 -29.07
C ILE A 430 26.40 -4.80 -27.72
N PHE A 431 25.48 -5.50 -27.03
CA PHE A 431 25.69 -6.10 -25.71
C PHE A 431 25.87 -7.63 -25.80
N TYR A 432 25.07 -8.29 -26.65
CA TYR A 432 25.01 -9.74 -26.79
C TYR A 432 25.16 -10.13 -28.27
N PRO A 433 26.39 -10.31 -28.78
CA PRO A 433 26.64 -10.61 -30.20
C PRO A 433 26.07 -11.96 -30.68
N LEU A 434 25.78 -12.87 -29.77
CA LEU A 434 25.29 -14.23 -30.05
C LEU A 434 23.79 -14.40 -29.78
N LEU A 435 23.07 -13.33 -29.45
CA LEU A 435 21.63 -13.40 -29.16
C LEU A 435 20.84 -13.61 -30.44
N GLU A 436 19.90 -14.55 -30.41
CA GLU A 436 19.02 -14.89 -31.53
C GLU A 436 17.54 -14.75 -31.13
N ASP A 437 16.72 -14.30 -32.07
CA ASP A 437 15.27 -14.17 -31.87
C ASP A 437 14.56 -15.52 -32.07
N ALA A 438 13.79 -15.95 -31.07
CA ALA A 438 12.91 -17.10 -31.16
C ALA A 438 11.74 -16.88 -32.14
N GLU A 439 11.02 -17.95 -32.48
CA GLU A 439 9.98 -17.89 -33.52
C GLU A 439 8.72 -17.13 -33.05
N ASP A 440 8.41 -17.19 -31.77
CA ASP A 440 7.25 -16.53 -31.16
C ASP A 440 7.30 -15.00 -31.30
N VAL A 441 8.46 -14.38 -31.06
CA VAL A 441 8.63 -12.92 -31.18
C VAL A 441 8.56 -12.41 -32.62
N ARG A 442 8.77 -13.28 -33.61
CA ARG A 442 8.65 -12.93 -35.05
C ARG A 442 7.19 -12.73 -35.47
N THR A 443 6.25 -13.23 -34.68
CA THR A 443 4.81 -13.12 -34.95
C THR A 443 4.16 -11.88 -34.34
N TYR A 444 4.92 -11.06 -33.61
CA TYR A 444 4.38 -9.86 -32.99
C TYR A 444 3.84 -8.86 -34.02
N PRO A 445 2.66 -8.25 -33.77
CA PRO A 445 2.10 -7.25 -34.66
C PRO A 445 2.86 -5.93 -34.54
N ASP A 446 2.85 -5.14 -35.61
CA ASP A 446 3.38 -3.78 -35.56
C ASP A 446 2.54 -2.87 -34.65
N VAL A 447 3.21 -1.86 -34.07
CA VAL A 447 2.55 -0.91 -33.19
C VAL A 447 1.58 -0.03 -33.97
N LYS A 448 0.30 -0.06 -33.59
CA LYS A 448 -0.76 0.72 -34.24
C LYS A 448 -0.46 2.20 -34.12
N GLY A 449 -0.60 2.92 -35.22
CA GLY A 449 -0.39 4.38 -35.27
C GLY A 449 1.06 4.82 -35.40
N CYS A 450 2.02 3.90 -35.39
CA CYS A 450 3.45 4.22 -35.49
C CYS A 450 4.04 3.63 -36.78
N LYS A 451 4.99 4.33 -37.40
CA LYS A 451 5.67 3.84 -38.61
C LYS A 451 6.67 2.72 -38.28
N TYR A 452 7.27 2.78 -37.10
CA TYR A 452 8.31 1.88 -36.64
C TYR A 452 7.98 1.35 -35.25
N ASN A 453 8.36 0.11 -34.97
CA ASN A 453 8.28 -0.49 -33.63
C ASN A 453 9.45 -0.03 -32.74
N LEU A 454 10.57 0.38 -33.33
CA LEU A 454 11.70 1.04 -32.65
C LEU A 454 11.88 2.43 -33.22
N PHE A 455 11.88 3.47 -32.39
CA PHE A 455 12.23 4.82 -32.84
C PHE A 455 12.89 5.66 -31.74
N PHE A 456 14.00 6.30 -32.08
CA PHE A 456 14.70 7.27 -31.24
C PHE A 456 14.34 8.69 -31.68
N LYS A 457 13.54 9.37 -30.86
CA LYS A 457 13.21 10.79 -31.01
C LYS A 457 14.34 11.64 -30.43
N THR A 458 15.19 12.17 -31.31
CA THR A 458 16.26 13.09 -30.89
C THR A 458 15.74 14.52 -30.66
N HIS A 459 16.41 15.26 -29.79
CA HIS A 459 16.19 16.68 -29.54
C HIS A 459 17.46 17.35 -28.99
N HIS A 460 17.43 18.68 -28.94
CA HIS A 460 18.51 19.51 -28.38
C HIS A 460 18.09 20.34 -27.16
N GLU A 461 16.90 20.07 -26.61
CA GLU A 461 16.38 20.79 -25.44
C GLU A 461 17.26 20.60 -24.20
N PRO A 462 17.47 21.67 -23.40
CA PRO A 462 18.33 21.62 -22.22
C PRO A 462 17.69 20.82 -21.08
N GLU A 463 18.54 20.21 -20.26
CA GLU A 463 18.11 19.60 -18.99
C GLU A 463 18.04 20.64 -17.86
N THR A 464 17.35 20.29 -16.78
CA THR A 464 17.29 21.07 -15.54
C THR A 464 17.75 20.21 -14.35
N GLU A 465 18.68 20.73 -13.56
CA GLU A 465 19.11 20.10 -12.31
C GLU A 465 18.10 20.42 -11.19
N VAL A 466 17.54 19.39 -10.55
CA VAL A 466 16.56 19.57 -9.46
C VAL A 466 17.25 19.52 -8.11
N ASN A 467 18.20 18.60 -7.96
CA ASN A 467 19.10 18.50 -6.82
C ASN A 467 20.45 17.94 -7.30
N SER A 468 21.45 17.91 -6.43
CA SER A 468 22.83 17.54 -6.79
C SER A 468 22.99 16.15 -7.42
N MET A 469 21.98 15.26 -7.32
CA MET A 469 22.06 13.87 -7.77
C MET A 469 20.99 13.49 -8.80
N SER A 470 20.09 14.40 -9.18
CA SER A 470 18.95 14.07 -10.03
C SER A 470 18.56 15.20 -10.98
N HIS A 471 18.35 14.83 -12.24
CA HIS A 471 18.08 15.73 -13.36
C HIS A 471 16.68 15.47 -13.92
N CYS A 472 16.09 16.48 -14.57
CA CYS A 472 14.86 16.33 -15.34
C CYS A 472 14.96 17.04 -16.69
N ASN A 473 14.15 16.57 -17.64
CA ASN A 473 13.97 17.19 -18.93
C ASN A 473 12.46 17.25 -19.22
N ASN A 474 11.89 18.44 -19.12
CA ASN A 474 10.45 18.65 -19.26
C ASN A 474 9.97 18.30 -20.67
N PHE A 475 10.77 18.62 -21.70
CA PHE A 475 10.45 18.28 -23.09
C PHE A 475 10.30 16.77 -23.28
N GLU A 476 11.26 15.99 -22.77
CA GLU A 476 11.18 14.53 -22.87
C GLU A 476 9.97 13.96 -22.14
N GLY A 477 9.68 14.48 -20.93
CA GLY A 477 8.57 14.02 -20.12
C GLY A 477 7.22 14.33 -20.74
N ASP A 478 7.02 15.57 -21.20
CA ASP A 478 5.80 16.00 -21.89
C ASP A 478 5.57 15.19 -23.17
N PHE A 479 6.64 14.96 -23.94
CA PHE A 479 6.58 14.17 -25.16
C PHE A 479 6.19 12.71 -24.87
N ALA A 480 6.82 12.08 -23.88
CA ALA A 480 6.54 10.70 -23.50
C ALA A 480 5.08 10.51 -23.03
N VAL A 481 4.56 11.45 -22.24
CA VAL A 481 3.18 11.42 -21.73
C VAL A 481 2.17 11.58 -22.87
N GLU A 482 2.36 12.54 -23.78
CA GLU A 482 1.43 12.71 -24.91
C GLU A 482 1.58 11.60 -25.96
N LEU A 483 2.76 10.98 -26.11
CA LEU A 483 2.93 9.77 -26.92
C LEU A 483 2.17 8.58 -26.33
N ALA A 484 2.26 8.35 -25.02
CA ALA A 484 1.44 7.32 -24.35
C ALA A 484 -0.06 7.60 -24.54
N ALA A 485 -0.48 8.86 -24.39
CA ALA A 485 -1.88 9.23 -24.57
C ALA A 485 -2.34 9.07 -26.02
N TYR A 486 -1.46 9.28 -26.99
CA TYR A 486 -1.71 8.97 -28.41
C TYR A 486 -1.88 7.47 -28.62
N LEU A 487 -1.00 6.64 -28.05
CA LEU A 487 -1.08 5.17 -28.14
C LEU A 487 -2.37 4.64 -27.51
N CYS A 488 -2.82 5.20 -26.39
CA CYS A 488 -4.13 4.85 -25.84
C CYS A 488 -5.28 5.12 -26.83
N LYS A 489 -5.22 6.21 -27.60
CA LYS A 489 -6.18 6.47 -28.69
C LYS A 489 -6.07 5.50 -29.86
N GLN A 490 -4.94 4.81 -30.03
CA GLN A 490 -4.77 3.72 -31.00
C GLN A 490 -5.37 2.39 -30.50
N GLY A 491 -5.84 2.35 -29.25
CA GLY A 491 -6.50 1.20 -28.63
C GLY A 491 -5.60 0.33 -27.77
N TYR A 492 -4.48 0.87 -27.25
CA TYR A 492 -3.69 0.23 -26.20
C TYR A 492 -4.21 0.64 -24.82
N SER A 493 -4.22 -0.27 -23.85
CA SER A 493 -4.49 0.13 -22.46
C SER A 493 -3.27 0.82 -21.85
N GLY A 494 -3.48 1.62 -20.81
CA GLY A 494 -2.40 2.19 -20.01
C GLY A 494 -1.50 1.11 -19.41
N GLU A 495 -2.07 -0.02 -18.97
CA GLU A 495 -1.29 -1.14 -18.40
C GLU A 495 -0.27 -1.73 -19.39
N GLN A 496 -0.55 -1.69 -20.70
CA GLN A 496 0.35 -2.15 -21.76
C GLN A 496 1.51 -1.18 -22.06
N ILE A 497 1.52 -0.01 -21.41
CA ILE A 497 2.50 1.05 -21.65
C ILE A 497 3.28 1.35 -20.37
N THR A 498 4.60 1.43 -20.48
CA THR A 498 5.46 1.91 -19.41
C THR A 498 6.30 3.09 -19.84
N LEU A 499 6.25 4.17 -19.06
CA LEU A 499 7.14 5.31 -19.15
C LEU A 499 8.34 5.05 -18.23
N LEU A 500 9.48 4.71 -18.84
CA LEU A 500 10.70 4.36 -18.14
C LEU A 500 11.63 5.57 -18.07
N CYS A 501 12.08 5.92 -16.87
CA CYS A 501 12.91 7.10 -16.63
C CYS A 501 14.27 6.70 -16.05
N THR A 502 15.33 7.32 -16.54
CA THR A 502 16.70 7.06 -16.07
C THR A 502 17.06 7.79 -14.77
N TYR A 503 16.29 8.81 -14.40
CA TYR A 503 16.49 9.62 -13.18
C TYR A 503 15.20 9.73 -12.36
N SER A 504 15.34 9.72 -11.03
CA SER A 504 14.20 9.78 -10.11
C SER A 504 13.40 11.07 -10.23
N ALA A 505 14.04 12.23 -10.44
CA ALA A 505 13.35 13.50 -10.65
C ALA A 505 12.49 13.48 -11.93
N GLN A 506 12.99 12.89 -13.01
CA GLN A 506 12.20 12.67 -14.23
C GLN A 506 11.00 11.75 -13.95
N SER A 507 11.21 10.65 -13.23
CA SER A 507 10.12 9.73 -12.89
C SER A 507 9.01 10.41 -12.06
N ALA A 508 9.39 11.29 -11.12
CA ALA A 508 8.45 12.05 -10.31
C ALA A 508 7.66 13.07 -11.16
N TYR A 509 8.36 13.78 -12.04
CA TYR A 509 7.75 14.72 -12.98
C TYR A 509 6.76 14.02 -13.92
N VAL A 510 7.19 12.95 -14.57
CA VAL A 510 6.36 12.17 -15.50
C VAL A 510 5.15 11.57 -14.78
N ARG A 511 5.32 11.06 -13.56
CA ARG A 511 4.21 10.52 -12.75
C ARG A 511 3.15 11.58 -12.48
N MET A 512 3.55 12.78 -12.06
CA MET A 512 2.62 13.91 -11.86
C MET A 512 1.91 14.30 -13.17
N SER A 513 2.64 14.32 -14.29
CA SER A 513 2.04 14.60 -15.60
C SER A 513 1.04 13.53 -16.03
N VAL A 514 1.32 12.25 -15.79
CA VAL A 514 0.39 11.14 -16.05
C VAL A 514 -0.88 11.27 -15.20
N GLU A 515 -0.74 11.52 -13.89
CA GLU A 515 -1.87 11.71 -12.98
C GLU A 515 -2.78 12.88 -13.41
N SER A 516 -2.21 13.92 -14.02
CA SER A 516 -2.98 15.04 -14.55
C SER A 516 -3.64 14.77 -15.91
N ARG A 517 -3.11 13.82 -16.69
CA ARG A 517 -3.45 13.61 -18.10
C ARG A 517 -4.40 12.44 -18.34
N PHE A 518 -4.39 11.45 -17.44
CA PHE A 518 -5.15 10.21 -17.53
C PHE A 518 -6.12 10.07 -16.35
N ASP A 519 -7.23 9.36 -16.59
CA ASP A 519 -8.15 8.98 -15.52
C ASP A 519 -7.56 7.80 -14.72
N LEU A 520 -7.82 7.74 -13.41
CA LEU A 520 -7.22 6.76 -12.48
C LEU A 520 -7.44 5.28 -12.86
N THR A 521 -8.41 4.96 -13.71
CA THR A 521 -8.79 3.59 -14.05
C THR A 521 -7.92 2.95 -15.14
N ASP A 522 -7.25 3.75 -15.98
CA ASP A 522 -6.44 3.26 -17.10
C ASP A 522 -5.23 4.18 -17.32
N THR A 523 -4.19 3.98 -16.51
CA THR A 523 -3.00 4.84 -16.48
C THR A 523 -1.73 4.07 -16.88
N PRO A 524 -0.83 4.67 -17.68
CA PRO A 524 0.49 4.11 -17.94
C PRO A 524 1.32 3.95 -16.66
N ARG A 525 2.10 2.86 -16.59
CA ARG A 525 3.07 2.67 -15.50
C ARG A 525 4.23 3.66 -15.65
N VAL A 526 4.72 4.20 -14.54
CA VAL A 526 5.89 5.11 -14.51
C VAL A 526 6.90 4.57 -13.54
N GLU A 527 8.06 4.18 -14.03
CA GLU A 527 9.12 3.54 -13.23
C GLU A 527 10.51 4.09 -13.55
N ASN A 528 11.43 3.91 -12.62
CA ASN A 528 12.85 4.15 -12.88
C ASN A 528 13.50 2.87 -13.48
N VAL A 529 14.61 3.02 -14.18
CA VAL A 529 15.31 1.85 -14.76
C VAL A 529 15.77 0.85 -13.70
N ASP A 530 16.24 1.33 -12.55
CA ASP A 530 16.79 0.46 -11.50
C ASP A 530 15.72 -0.43 -10.83
N ASN A 531 14.47 0.04 -10.66
CA ASN A 531 13.39 -0.76 -10.08
C ASN A 531 12.64 -1.60 -11.14
N TYR A 532 12.99 -1.48 -12.42
CA TYR A 532 12.31 -2.17 -13.53
C TYR A 532 13.10 -3.39 -14.05
N GLN A 533 14.08 -3.88 -13.29
CA GLN A 533 14.77 -5.12 -13.60
C GLN A 533 13.83 -6.32 -13.43
N GLY A 534 14.01 -7.35 -14.26
CA GLY A 534 13.10 -8.50 -14.33
C GLY A 534 11.76 -8.19 -15.02
N GLU A 535 11.28 -6.95 -14.98
CA GLU A 535 10.03 -6.52 -15.58
C GLU A 535 10.12 -6.30 -17.10
N GLU A 536 8.96 -6.37 -17.76
CA GLU A 536 8.77 -6.14 -19.19
C GLU A 536 7.38 -5.58 -19.49
N ASN A 537 7.21 -4.91 -20.64
CA ASN A 537 5.90 -4.50 -21.11
C ASN A 537 5.81 -4.48 -22.65
N ASP A 538 4.59 -4.50 -23.17
CA ASP A 538 4.30 -4.47 -24.60
C ASP A 538 4.92 -3.23 -25.24
N ILE A 539 4.71 -2.06 -24.65
CA ILE A 539 5.28 -0.80 -25.12
C ILE A 539 6.04 -0.10 -24.00
N VAL A 540 7.30 0.26 -24.26
CA VAL A 540 8.12 1.06 -23.35
C VAL A 540 8.53 2.37 -24.02
N ILE A 541 8.34 3.48 -23.31
CA ILE A 541 8.81 4.81 -23.70
C ILE A 541 9.90 5.24 -22.72
N LEU A 542 11.13 5.39 -23.19
CA LEU A 542 12.31 5.66 -22.38
C LEU A 542 12.71 7.14 -22.46
N CYS A 543 12.81 7.81 -21.30
CA CYS A 543 13.38 9.15 -21.16
C CYS A 543 14.84 9.08 -20.65
N LEU A 544 15.77 9.63 -21.44
CA LEU A 544 17.21 9.62 -21.14
C LEU A 544 17.66 10.86 -20.34
N VAL A 545 16.92 11.96 -20.42
CA VAL A 545 17.10 13.22 -19.70
C VAL A 545 18.34 14.03 -20.09
N ARG A 546 19.49 13.36 -20.23
CA ARG A 546 20.79 14.04 -20.25
C ARG A 546 21.02 14.87 -21.49
N SER A 547 21.31 16.15 -21.26
CA SER A 547 21.52 17.17 -22.30
C SER A 547 22.42 18.29 -21.76
N TYR A 548 22.68 19.31 -22.58
CA TYR A 548 23.30 20.57 -22.13
C TYR A 548 22.44 21.21 -21.00
N PRO A 549 23.01 21.88 -19.99
CA PRO A 549 24.41 22.31 -19.84
C PRO A 549 25.35 21.32 -19.13
N SER A 550 24.92 20.11 -18.84
CA SER A 550 25.80 19.13 -18.19
C SER A 550 27.05 18.81 -19.03
N GLU A 551 28.17 18.55 -18.35
CA GLU A 551 29.41 18.07 -18.99
C GLU A 551 29.57 16.54 -18.93
N THR A 552 28.65 15.86 -18.24
CA THR A 552 28.68 14.40 -18.06
C THR A 552 27.31 13.79 -18.33
N ILE A 553 27.29 12.48 -18.61
CA ILE A 553 26.05 11.72 -18.84
C ILE A 553 25.66 10.83 -17.65
N GLY A 554 26.48 10.85 -16.58
CA GLY A 554 26.24 10.15 -15.32
C GLY A 554 25.83 8.69 -15.49
N PHE A 555 24.61 8.38 -15.05
CA PHE A 555 23.96 7.06 -15.14
C PHE A 555 24.12 6.38 -16.51
N LEU A 556 24.03 7.16 -17.59
CA LEU A 556 24.06 6.66 -18.97
C LEU A 556 25.47 6.28 -19.46
N ALA A 557 26.52 6.56 -18.68
CA ALA A 557 27.87 6.06 -18.97
C ALA A 557 28.04 4.57 -18.63
N VAL A 558 27.18 4.02 -17.76
CA VAL A 558 27.30 2.65 -17.26
C VAL A 558 26.60 1.68 -18.22
N SER A 559 27.39 0.90 -18.96
CA SER A 559 26.89 -0.06 -19.96
C SER A 559 25.81 -1.00 -19.44
N ASN A 560 25.99 -1.50 -18.21
CA ASN A 560 25.05 -2.40 -17.54
C ASN A 560 23.63 -1.84 -17.41
N ARG A 561 23.52 -0.56 -17.02
CA ARG A 561 22.25 0.14 -16.86
C ARG A 561 21.60 0.47 -18.20
N VAL A 562 22.41 0.83 -19.20
CA VAL A 562 21.93 1.06 -20.56
C VAL A 562 21.39 -0.23 -21.17
N CYS A 563 22.06 -1.37 -20.94
CA CYS A 563 21.57 -2.66 -21.39
C CYS A 563 20.17 -2.97 -20.83
N VAL A 564 19.97 -2.74 -19.52
CA VAL A 564 18.65 -2.93 -18.89
C VAL A 564 17.61 -2.02 -19.52
N ALA A 565 17.89 -0.72 -19.62
CA ALA A 565 16.94 0.26 -20.16
C ALA A 565 16.50 -0.07 -21.60
N LEU A 566 17.39 -0.63 -22.43
CA LEU A 566 17.13 -0.93 -23.84
C LEU A 566 16.46 -2.29 -24.08
N SER A 567 16.24 -3.12 -23.05
CA SER A 567 15.80 -4.52 -23.20
C SER A 567 14.46 -4.85 -22.51
N ARG A 568 13.64 -3.82 -22.23
CA ARG A 568 12.37 -3.96 -21.47
C ARG A 568 11.11 -4.05 -22.34
N ALA A 569 11.18 -3.58 -23.58
CA ALA A 569 10.05 -3.56 -24.50
C ALA A 569 9.85 -4.91 -25.19
N LYS A 570 8.60 -5.30 -25.43
CA LYS A 570 8.27 -6.47 -26.24
C LYS A 570 7.94 -6.13 -27.68
N ILE A 571 7.00 -5.20 -27.88
CA ILE A 571 6.43 -4.90 -29.21
C ILE A 571 6.88 -3.52 -29.70
N GLY A 572 6.80 -2.51 -28.84
CA GLY A 572 7.12 -1.11 -29.17
C GLY A 572 8.14 -0.50 -28.24
N PHE A 573 9.22 0.08 -28.79
CA PHE A 573 10.23 0.77 -28.01
C PHE A 573 10.51 2.17 -28.56
N TYR A 574 10.22 3.19 -27.75
CA TYR A 574 10.37 4.58 -28.14
C TYR A 574 11.30 5.29 -27.17
N ILE A 575 12.37 5.88 -27.69
CA ILE A 575 13.39 6.53 -26.87
C ILE A 575 13.33 8.02 -27.14
N VAL A 576 13.29 8.84 -26.09
CA VAL A 576 13.38 10.30 -26.18
C VAL A 576 14.67 10.73 -25.47
N GLY A 577 15.53 11.46 -26.17
CA GLY A 577 16.79 11.92 -25.61
C GLY A 577 17.65 12.70 -26.59
N ASN A 578 18.74 13.28 -26.11
CA ASN A 578 19.71 14.00 -26.95
C ASN A 578 20.84 13.07 -27.40
N ILE A 579 20.66 12.39 -28.55
CA ILE A 579 21.64 11.38 -29.01
C ILE A 579 23.02 11.98 -29.28
N ASP A 580 23.08 13.19 -29.81
CA ASP A 580 24.34 13.83 -30.20
C ASP A 580 25.16 14.17 -28.97
N PHE A 581 24.50 14.66 -27.90
CA PHE A 581 25.13 14.85 -26.60
C PHE A 581 25.65 13.52 -26.04
N LEU A 582 24.83 12.46 -26.06
CA LEU A 582 25.22 11.15 -25.52
C LEU A 582 26.38 10.50 -26.29
N ALA A 583 26.34 10.54 -27.62
CA ALA A 583 27.37 9.98 -28.50
C ALA A 583 28.71 10.70 -28.35
N ASN A 584 28.70 12.02 -28.13
CA ASN A 584 29.91 12.80 -27.88
C ASN A 584 30.59 12.44 -26.55
N HIS A 585 29.82 12.03 -25.55
CA HIS A 585 30.33 11.74 -24.20
C HIS A 585 30.54 10.23 -23.92
N SER A 586 30.13 9.33 -24.83
CA SER A 586 30.29 7.90 -24.63
C SER A 586 30.41 7.10 -25.93
N ARG A 587 31.43 6.23 -25.95
CA ARG A 587 31.65 5.26 -27.05
C ARG A 587 30.51 4.28 -27.23
N LEU A 588 29.81 3.93 -26.14
CA LEU A 588 28.64 3.04 -26.20
C LEU A 588 27.51 3.73 -26.97
N TRP A 589 27.18 4.96 -26.59
CA TRP A 589 26.14 5.74 -27.27
C TRP A 589 26.51 6.09 -28.71
N ALA A 590 27.79 6.30 -29.03
CA ALA A 590 28.24 6.45 -30.41
C ALA A 590 28.00 5.19 -31.26
N LYS A 591 28.13 3.98 -30.68
CA LYS A 591 27.77 2.73 -31.36
C LYS A 591 26.26 2.59 -31.54
N ILE A 592 25.49 2.94 -30.52
CA ILE A 592 24.02 2.93 -30.56
C ILE A 592 23.54 3.91 -31.64
N ASP A 593 24.03 5.15 -31.65
CA ASP A 593 23.71 6.16 -32.67
C ASP A 593 23.98 5.65 -34.09
N LYS A 594 25.18 5.08 -34.31
CA LYS A 594 25.53 4.48 -35.60
C LYS A 594 24.54 3.39 -36.02
N SER A 595 24.18 2.48 -35.10
CA SER A 595 23.24 1.39 -35.38
C SER A 595 21.84 1.92 -35.69
N LEU A 596 21.36 2.89 -34.91
CA LEU A 596 20.04 3.50 -35.12
C LEU A 596 19.94 4.23 -36.46
N ARG A 597 20.99 4.98 -36.83
CA ARG A 597 21.05 5.67 -38.13
C ARG A 597 21.10 4.70 -39.31
N GLN A 598 21.82 3.59 -39.18
CA GLN A 598 21.89 2.55 -40.21
C GLN A 598 20.53 1.85 -40.46
N ASN A 599 19.69 1.78 -39.43
CA ASN A 599 18.36 1.17 -39.49
C ASN A 599 17.22 2.20 -39.70
N GLU A 600 17.54 3.48 -39.96
CA GLU A 600 16.57 4.57 -40.15
C GLU A 600 15.55 4.72 -39.00
N CYS A 601 15.92 4.33 -37.78
CA CYS A 601 15.06 4.37 -36.60
C CYS A 601 15.39 5.52 -35.64
N ILE A 602 15.91 6.64 -36.17
CA ILE A 602 16.23 7.85 -35.41
C ILE A 602 15.90 9.10 -36.21
N GLY A 603 15.36 10.12 -35.55
CA GLY A 603 15.06 11.40 -36.19
C GLY A 603 14.52 12.45 -35.21
N GLU A 604 14.49 13.71 -35.67
CA GLU A 604 13.92 14.82 -34.91
C GLU A 604 12.39 14.80 -34.90
N GLY A 605 11.75 14.28 -35.94
CA GLY A 605 10.30 14.13 -36.01
C GLY A 605 9.90 12.69 -35.72
N PHE A 606 8.99 12.46 -34.77
CA PHE A 606 8.43 11.13 -34.52
C PHE A 606 7.34 10.81 -35.55
N PRO A 607 7.49 9.74 -36.35
CA PRO A 607 6.57 9.46 -37.46
C PRO A 607 5.34 8.67 -37.00
N ILE A 608 4.21 9.36 -36.88
CA ILE A 608 2.90 8.72 -36.67
C ILE A 608 2.24 8.40 -38.01
N VAL A 609 1.45 7.32 -38.03
CA VAL A 609 0.76 6.82 -39.23
C VAL A 609 -0.73 6.73 -38.97
N CYS A 610 -1.54 7.32 -39.84
CA CYS A 610 -2.98 7.11 -39.77
C CYS A 610 -3.36 5.72 -40.30
N SER A 611 -3.99 4.90 -39.46
CA SER A 611 -4.44 3.57 -39.86
C SER A 611 -5.49 3.57 -40.98
N ILE A 612 -6.29 4.65 -41.09
CA ILE A 612 -7.37 4.85 -42.06
C ILE A 612 -6.83 5.40 -43.38
N HIS A 613 -6.19 6.57 -43.36
CA HIS A 613 -5.75 7.28 -44.57
C HIS A 613 -4.32 6.96 -45.01
N LYS A 614 -3.59 6.14 -44.24
CA LYS A 614 -2.17 5.77 -44.48
C LYS A 614 -1.22 6.96 -44.63
N SER A 615 -1.61 8.13 -44.15
CA SER A 615 -0.79 9.33 -44.14
C SER A 615 0.22 9.27 -42.99
N VAL A 616 1.46 9.65 -43.29
CA VAL A 616 2.55 9.78 -42.31
C VAL A 616 2.65 11.25 -41.90
N GLN A 617 2.73 11.51 -40.60
CA GLN A 617 2.95 12.84 -40.05
C GLN A 617 4.10 12.78 -39.05
N GLU A 618 4.98 13.77 -39.07
CA GLU A 618 6.08 13.87 -38.11
C GLU A 618 5.69 14.79 -36.94
N ILE A 619 5.95 14.33 -35.71
CA ILE A 619 5.67 15.04 -34.46
C ILE A 619 6.99 15.48 -33.84
N TYR A 620 7.19 16.79 -33.72
CA TYR A 620 8.43 17.37 -33.18
C TYR A 620 8.31 17.72 -31.69
N ASP A 621 7.12 18.13 -31.25
CA ASP A 621 6.81 18.58 -29.89
C ASP A 621 5.51 17.92 -29.36
N ALA A 622 5.41 17.75 -28.05
CA ALA A 622 4.26 17.15 -27.38
C ALA A 622 2.90 17.80 -27.75
N LYS A 623 2.88 19.12 -27.95
CA LYS A 623 1.66 19.86 -28.30
C LYS A 623 1.15 19.51 -29.70
N GLU A 624 2.03 19.07 -30.59
CA GLU A 624 1.65 18.72 -31.96
C GLU A 624 0.77 17.47 -32.04
N PHE A 625 0.82 16.56 -31.06
CA PHE A 625 -0.12 15.42 -31.00
C PHE A 625 -1.58 15.89 -31.03
N LYS A 626 -1.91 16.99 -30.31
CA LYS A 626 -3.26 17.56 -30.29
C LYS A 626 -3.64 18.27 -31.60
N LEU A 627 -2.66 18.79 -32.33
CA LEU A 627 -2.88 19.51 -33.60
C LEU A 627 -2.99 18.56 -34.80
N LYS A 628 -2.08 17.60 -34.89
CA LYS A 628 -1.91 16.66 -36.02
C LYS A 628 -2.70 15.36 -35.85
N SER A 629 -3.00 14.98 -34.61
CA SER A 629 -3.77 13.76 -34.29
C SER A 629 -4.71 13.90 -33.07
N PRO A 630 -5.67 14.86 -33.09
CA PRO A 630 -6.55 15.13 -31.95
C PRO A 630 -7.37 13.91 -31.51
N ASP A 631 -7.95 13.16 -32.47
CA ASP A 631 -8.83 12.01 -32.23
C ASP A 631 -8.15 10.65 -32.53
N GLY A 632 -6.82 10.61 -32.55
CA GLY A 632 -6.01 9.42 -32.90
C GLY A 632 -5.83 9.18 -34.39
N GLY A 633 -6.67 9.75 -35.26
CA GLY A 633 -6.47 9.77 -36.71
C GLY A 633 -5.79 11.05 -37.21
N CYS A 634 -5.55 11.15 -38.52
CA CYS A 634 -4.97 12.36 -39.12
C CYS A 634 -5.95 13.55 -39.17
N THR A 635 -5.50 14.69 -39.71
CA THR A 635 -6.31 15.92 -39.81
C THR A 635 -7.37 15.92 -40.92
N LEU A 636 -7.35 14.94 -41.82
CA LEU A 636 -8.37 14.76 -42.88
C LEU A 636 -9.76 14.49 -42.27
N GLY A 637 -10.82 14.88 -42.99
CA GLY A 637 -12.20 14.60 -42.59
C GLY A 637 -12.51 13.11 -42.62
N CYS A 638 -13.42 12.65 -41.76
CA CYS A 638 -13.91 11.27 -41.84
C CYS A 638 -14.95 11.15 -42.96
N GLU A 639 -14.67 10.30 -43.95
CA GLU A 639 -15.54 10.13 -45.14
C GLU A 639 -16.59 9.02 -44.98
N VAL A 640 -16.76 8.47 -43.78
CA VAL A 640 -17.74 7.40 -43.51
C VAL A 640 -19.16 7.96 -43.51
N GLU A 641 -20.05 7.31 -44.25
CA GLU A 641 -21.48 7.62 -44.27
C GLU A 641 -22.18 7.03 -43.04
N LEU A 642 -22.79 7.89 -42.23
CA LEU A 642 -23.58 7.49 -41.07
C LEU A 642 -24.89 6.82 -41.50
N LYS A 643 -25.51 6.05 -40.60
CA LYS A 643 -26.83 5.41 -40.84
C LYS A 643 -27.95 6.37 -41.30
N CYS A 644 -27.80 7.66 -41.05
CA CYS A 644 -28.73 8.70 -41.48
C CYS A 644 -28.46 9.28 -42.87
N GLY A 645 -27.45 8.78 -43.59
CA GLY A 645 -27.03 9.23 -44.91
C GLY A 645 -26.18 10.52 -44.93
N HIS A 646 -25.73 11.00 -43.77
CA HIS A 646 -24.80 12.12 -43.68
C HIS A 646 -23.37 11.60 -43.55
N LEU A 647 -22.39 12.29 -44.14
CA LEU A 647 -20.98 12.04 -43.85
C LEU A 647 -20.66 12.40 -42.40
N CYS A 648 -19.74 11.65 -41.80
CA CYS A 648 -19.23 11.95 -40.47
C CYS A 648 -18.66 13.38 -40.43
N GLY A 649 -19.13 14.20 -39.48
CA GLY A 649 -18.70 15.59 -39.34
C GLY A 649 -17.38 15.78 -38.58
N ARG A 650 -16.76 14.69 -38.13
CA ARG A 650 -15.52 14.72 -37.34
C ARG A 650 -14.30 14.63 -38.26
N LYS A 651 -13.14 15.05 -37.74
CA LYS A 651 -11.85 14.68 -38.33
C LYS A 651 -11.62 13.18 -38.17
N CYS A 652 -10.67 12.61 -38.91
CA CYS A 652 -10.32 11.20 -38.83
C CYS A 652 -10.11 10.79 -37.37
N HIS A 653 -10.85 9.77 -36.94
CA HIS A 653 -10.92 9.37 -35.54
C HIS A 653 -10.91 7.83 -35.42
N ILE A 654 -10.27 7.33 -34.36
CA ILE A 654 -10.10 5.89 -34.12
C ILE A 654 -11.01 5.41 -32.97
N ASP A 655 -11.48 6.32 -32.13
CA ASP A 655 -12.31 6.05 -30.94
C ASP A 655 -13.73 5.53 -31.26
N ASP A 656 -14.21 5.66 -32.50
CA ASP A 656 -15.58 5.31 -32.90
C ASP A 656 -15.61 4.81 -34.35
N GLN A 657 -14.92 3.70 -34.63
CA GLN A 657 -14.87 3.16 -36.00
C GLN A 657 -16.26 2.73 -36.52
N GLU A 658 -17.15 2.27 -35.64
CA GLU A 658 -18.52 1.88 -35.98
C GLU A 658 -19.48 3.07 -36.15
N HIS A 659 -19.02 4.30 -35.88
CA HIS A 659 -19.79 5.53 -36.02
C HIS A 659 -21.15 5.46 -35.32
N MET A 660 -21.14 5.00 -34.08
CA MET A 660 -22.35 4.81 -33.27
C MET A 660 -22.81 6.12 -32.61
N LYS A 661 -21.95 7.15 -32.59
CA LYS A 661 -22.31 8.48 -32.08
C LYS A 661 -23.37 9.17 -32.98
N PRO A 662 -24.32 9.93 -32.40
CA PRO A 662 -25.40 10.55 -33.15
C PRO A 662 -24.91 11.63 -34.12
N CYS A 663 -25.55 11.71 -35.29
CA CYS A 663 -25.23 12.71 -36.29
C CYS A 663 -25.56 14.14 -35.82
N MET A 664 -24.54 15.01 -35.82
CA MET A 664 -24.66 16.42 -35.41
C MET A 664 -24.79 17.39 -36.60
N GLN A 665 -24.84 16.88 -37.84
CA GLN A 665 -25.00 17.69 -39.04
C GLN A 665 -26.42 18.29 -39.12
N GLN A 666 -26.53 19.42 -39.81
CA GLN A 666 -27.82 20.03 -40.13
C GLN A 666 -28.59 19.08 -41.06
N CYS A 667 -29.85 18.82 -40.75
CA CYS A 667 -30.62 17.85 -41.49
C CYS A 667 -30.93 18.34 -42.92
N ASN A 668 -30.50 17.56 -43.93
CA ASN A 668 -30.80 17.85 -45.33
C ASN A 668 -32.22 17.46 -45.77
N LYS A 669 -33.05 16.90 -44.88
CA LYS A 669 -34.43 16.51 -45.22
C LYS A 669 -35.28 17.75 -45.48
N ILE A 670 -35.99 17.72 -46.60
CA ILE A 670 -36.96 18.74 -46.98
C ILE A 670 -38.28 18.42 -46.27
N CYS A 671 -38.87 19.43 -45.63
CA CYS A 671 -40.17 19.30 -44.97
C CYS A 671 -41.27 19.04 -46.00
N ASN A 672 -42.17 18.09 -45.72
CA ASN A 672 -43.27 17.73 -46.62
C ASN A 672 -44.45 18.74 -46.57
N CYS A 673 -44.17 20.00 -46.23
CA CYS A 673 -45.17 21.07 -46.20
C CYS A 673 -45.25 21.77 -47.56
N ARG A 674 -46.30 22.57 -47.75
CA ARG A 674 -46.58 23.31 -49.00
C ARG A 674 -45.42 24.19 -49.49
N PHE A 675 -44.50 24.57 -48.60
CA PHE A 675 -43.37 25.47 -48.90
C PHE A 675 -42.02 24.74 -49.06
N GLN A 676 -41.97 23.40 -48.92
CA GLN A 676 -40.77 22.57 -49.12
C GLN A 676 -39.48 23.18 -48.52
N HIS A 677 -39.55 23.72 -47.30
CA HIS A 677 -38.38 24.30 -46.65
C HIS A 677 -37.43 23.21 -46.12
N ARG A 678 -36.14 23.52 -46.00
CA ARG A 678 -35.15 22.63 -45.38
C ARG A 678 -35.38 22.55 -43.87
N CYS A 679 -35.19 21.36 -43.30
CA CYS A 679 -35.26 21.18 -41.85
C CYS A 679 -34.19 22.04 -41.14
N THR A 680 -34.60 22.81 -40.13
CA THR A 680 -33.69 23.65 -39.33
C THR A 680 -33.05 22.91 -38.16
N LYS A 681 -33.52 21.69 -37.85
CA LYS A 681 -33.03 20.87 -36.74
C LYS A 681 -31.78 20.07 -37.13
N ARG A 682 -30.96 19.71 -36.14
CA ARG A 682 -29.86 18.76 -36.31
C ARG A 682 -30.39 17.34 -36.47
N CYS A 683 -29.68 16.50 -37.22
CA CYS A 683 -30.16 15.16 -37.59
C CYS A 683 -30.48 14.27 -36.36
N GLY A 684 -29.72 14.40 -35.27
CA GLY A 684 -29.93 13.67 -34.01
C GLY A 684 -31.00 14.25 -33.07
N GLU A 685 -31.58 15.42 -33.35
CA GLU A 685 -32.59 16.04 -32.49
C GLU A 685 -33.95 15.35 -32.60
N THR A 686 -34.68 15.27 -31.48
CA THR A 686 -36.05 14.77 -31.43
C THR A 686 -37.04 15.80 -31.96
N MET A 687 -38.07 15.31 -32.66
CA MET A 687 -39.16 16.11 -33.17
C MET A 687 -40.45 15.30 -33.16
N GLU A 688 -41.57 16.00 -32.99
CA GLU A 688 -42.88 15.39 -33.17
C GLU A 688 -43.16 15.16 -34.65
N ARG A 689 -43.61 13.95 -35.00
CA ARG A 689 -44.15 13.64 -36.33
C ARG A 689 -45.48 12.92 -36.20
N GLN A 690 -46.32 13.09 -37.22
CA GLN A 690 -47.64 12.47 -37.28
C GLN A 690 -47.55 11.11 -37.99
N LEU A 691 -48.03 10.06 -37.35
CA LEU A 691 -48.18 8.72 -37.92
C LEU A 691 -49.33 8.70 -38.93
N ALA A 692 -49.36 7.68 -39.80
CA ALA A 692 -50.44 7.51 -40.79
C ALA A 692 -51.85 7.45 -40.17
N CYS A 693 -51.96 6.99 -38.91
CA CYS A 693 -53.21 6.99 -38.16
C CYS A 693 -53.64 8.38 -37.63
N GLY A 694 -52.88 9.44 -37.92
CA GLY A 694 -53.17 10.82 -37.49
C GLY A 694 -52.62 11.22 -36.12
N HIS A 695 -52.04 10.30 -35.35
CA HIS A 695 -51.51 10.55 -34.00
C HIS A 695 -50.04 11.01 -34.02
N ARG A 696 -49.62 11.81 -33.03
CA ARG A 696 -48.25 12.35 -32.91
C ARG A 696 -47.36 11.41 -32.10
N VAL A 697 -46.09 11.32 -32.50
CA VAL A 697 -45.04 10.57 -31.80
C VAL A 697 -43.73 11.36 -31.85
N GLU A 698 -42.97 11.32 -30.76
CA GLU A 698 -41.61 11.86 -30.74
C GLU A 698 -40.65 10.89 -31.41
N VAL A 699 -39.95 11.35 -32.45
CA VAL A 699 -38.96 10.57 -33.18
C VAL A 699 -37.69 11.40 -33.39
N LYS A 700 -36.53 10.76 -33.49
CA LYS A 700 -35.33 11.46 -33.94
C LYS A 700 -35.47 11.84 -35.42
N CYS A 701 -35.00 13.02 -35.81
CA CYS A 701 -35.17 13.51 -37.18
C CYS A 701 -34.58 12.56 -38.25
N SER A 702 -33.49 11.86 -37.92
CA SER A 702 -32.84 10.82 -38.72
C SER A 702 -33.70 9.59 -38.95
N GLU A 703 -34.58 9.23 -38.03
CA GLU A 703 -35.32 7.97 -38.04
C GLU A 703 -36.56 8.01 -38.93
N ASP A 704 -36.96 6.83 -39.40
CA ASP A 704 -38.16 6.66 -40.21
C ASP A 704 -39.38 6.48 -39.28
N VAL A 705 -40.37 7.35 -39.47
CA VAL A 705 -41.62 7.39 -38.72
C VAL A 705 -42.42 6.09 -38.91
N THR A 706 -42.27 5.41 -40.05
CA THR A 706 -42.98 4.15 -40.33
C THR A 706 -42.61 3.02 -39.38
N LYS A 707 -41.44 3.10 -38.73
CA LYS A 707 -40.98 2.11 -37.74
C LYS A 707 -41.66 2.24 -36.38
N TYR A 708 -42.34 3.36 -36.12
CA TYR A 708 -42.97 3.63 -34.83
C TYR A 708 -44.43 3.15 -34.82
N LYS A 709 -44.78 2.35 -33.82
CA LYS A 709 -46.16 1.90 -33.59
C LYS A 709 -46.93 2.93 -32.77
N CYS A 710 -48.15 3.27 -33.21
CA CYS A 710 -49.03 4.14 -32.44
C CYS A 710 -49.54 3.44 -31.17
N ARG A 711 -49.28 4.03 -30.00
CA ARG A 711 -49.75 3.55 -28.69
C ARG A 711 -50.97 4.30 -28.14
N VAL A 712 -51.54 5.23 -28.91
CA VAL A 712 -52.77 5.93 -28.51
C VAL A 712 -53.90 4.92 -28.45
N LEU A 713 -54.61 4.86 -27.33
CA LEU A 713 -55.77 3.98 -27.16
C LEU A 713 -56.94 4.52 -27.99
N SER A 714 -57.51 3.68 -28.85
CA SER A 714 -58.66 4.01 -29.70
C SER A 714 -59.71 2.92 -29.60
N GLU A 715 -60.98 3.34 -29.59
CA GLU A 715 -62.12 2.44 -29.68
C GLU A 715 -62.19 1.83 -31.10
N LYS A 716 -62.19 0.50 -31.20
CA LYS A 716 -62.26 -0.26 -32.45
C LYS A 716 -63.35 -1.32 -32.37
N LEU A 717 -64.01 -1.55 -33.50
CA LEU A 717 -64.95 -2.65 -33.64
C LEU A 717 -64.19 -3.93 -33.98
N CYS A 718 -64.51 -5.01 -33.27
CA CYS A 718 -64.06 -6.34 -33.67
C CYS A 718 -64.75 -6.78 -34.98
N PRO A 719 -64.29 -7.85 -35.66
CA PRO A 719 -64.88 -8.33 -36.91
C PRO A 719 -66.38 -8.68 -36.84
N ARG A 720 -66.95 -8.79 -35.63
CA ARG A 720 -68.38 -9.04 -35.39
C ARG A 720 -69.17 -7.83 -34.92
N GLY A 721 -68.58 -6.64 -34.90
CA GLY A 721 -69.28 -5.38 -34.59
C GLY A 721 -69.36 -5.01 -33.11
N HIS A 722 -68.63 -5.71 -32.23
CA HIS A 722 -68.51 -5.30 -30.82
C HIS A 722 -67.39 -4.29 -30.64
N SER A 723 -67.62 -3.24 -29.84
CA SER A 723 -66.63 -2.21 -29.55
C SER A 723 -65.64 -2.64 -28.45
N THR A 724 -64.35 -2.34 -28.62
CA THR A 724 -63.29 -2.56 -27.63
C THR A 724 -62.20 -1.48 -27.73
N ILE A 725 -61.54 -1.14 -26.62
CA ILE A 725 -60.48 -0.14 -26.59
C ILE A 725 -59.14 -0.85 -26.71
N VAL A 726 -58.40 -0.56 -27.78
CA VAL A 726 -57.07 -1.16 -28.05
C VAL A 726 -56.10 -0.09 -28.54
N GLU A 727 -54.79 -0.38 -28.50
CA GLU A 727 -53.81 0.53 -29.11
C GLU A 727 -54.11 0.71 -30.60
N CYS A 728 -54.02 1.95 -31.09
CA CYS A 728 -54.33 2.29 -32.47
C CYS A 728 -53.53 1.47 -33.50
N SER A 729 -52.31 1.04 -33.14
CA SER A 729 -51.49 0.16 -33.98
C SER A 729 -51.95 -1.30 -34.08
N MET A 730 -52.87 -1.76 -33.21
CA MET A 730 -53.39 -3.13 -33.26
C MET A 730 -54.42 -3.27 -34.39
N ILE A 731 -54.16 -4.16 -35.35
CA ILE A 731 -55.06 -4.40 -36.50
C ILE A 731 -56.30 -5.18 -36.05
N GLU A 732 -56.13 -6.18 -35.20
CA GLU A 732 -57.24 -6.96 -34.64
C GLU A 732 -57.60 -6.47 -33.25
N ALA A 733 -58.88 -6.25 -33.03
CA ALA A 733 -59.43 -5.80 -31.76
C ALA A 733 -60.03 -7.03 -31.04
N PRO A 734 -59.28 -7.71 -30.14
CA PRO A 734 -59.79 -8.89 -29.44
C PRO A 734 -61.00 -8.50 -28.59
N CYS A 735 -62.14 -9.13 -28.88
CA CYS A 735 -63.40 -8.90 -28.21
C CYS A 735 -63.75 -10.07 -27.29
N LYS A 736 -64.00 -9.75 -26.01
CA LYS A 736 -64.38 -10.70 -24.97
C LYS A 736 -65.90 -10.88 -24.78
N ALA A 737 -66.74 -10.21 -25.59
CA ALA A 737 -68.18 -10.35 -25.50
C ALA A 737 -68.64 -11.76 -25.90
N PRO A 738 -69.74 -12.33 -25.36
CA PRO A 738 -70.21 -13.66 -25.71
C PRO A 738 -70.69 -13.77 -27.17
N CYS A 739 -70.43 -14.91 -27.82
CA CYS A 739 -70.62 -15.13 -29.26
C CYS A 739 -72.09 -15.22 -29.72
N GLY A 740 -72.97 -15.90 -28.96
CA GLY A 740 -74.43 -15.89 -29.14
C GLY A 740 -75.03 -16.54 -30.40
N ARG A 741 -74.24 -17.15 -31.29
CA ARG A 741 -74.71 -17.73 -32.57
C ARG A 741 -75.42 -19.09 -32.40
N PRO A 742 -76.52 -19.39 -33.12
CA PRO A 742 -77.10 -20.74 -33.16
C PRO A 742 -76.15 -21.75 -33.80
N LEU A 743 -75.93 -22.88 -33.11
CA LEU A 743 -75.12 -24.01 -33.49
C LEU A 743 -75.97 -25.04 -34.28
N PRO A 744 -75.37 -25.92 -35.10
CA PRO A 744 -76.08 -26.96 -35.86
C PRO A 744 -76.90 -27.92 -35.00
N CYS A 745 -76.51 -28.10 -33.73
CA CYS A 745 -77.27 -28.88 -32.75
C CYS A 745 -78.52 -28.16 -32.20
N GLY A 746 -78.78 -26.91 -32.62
CA GLY A 746 -79.93 -26.10 -32.21
C GLY A 746 -79.69 -25.18 -30.99
N HIS A 747 -78.52 -25.25 -30.34
CA HIS A 747 -78.19 -24.43 -29.15
C HIS A 747 -77.40 -23.16 -29.48
N LEU A 748 -77.36 -22.15 -28.60
CA LEU A 748 -76.57 -20.92 -28.80
C LEU A 748 -75.12 -21.06 -28.30
N CYS A 749 -74.17 -20.47 -29.04
CA CYS A 749 -72.74 -20.48 -28.71
C CYS A 749 -72.42 -19.55 -27.53
N GLN A 750 -71.67 -20.07 -26.55
CA GLN A 750 -71.31 -19.36 -25.31
C GLN A 750 -69.83 -18.97 -25.21
N SER A 751 -69.05 -19.06 -26.30
CA SER A 751 -67.61 -18.71 -26.30
C SER A 751 -67.38 -17.19 -26.45
N GLU A 752 -66.21 -16.68 -26.08
CA GLU A 752 -65.83 -15.28 -26.33
C GLU A 752 -65.77 -14.99 -27.84
N CYS A 753 -66.16 -13.78 -28.24
CA CYS A 753 -66.33 -13.39 -29.62
C CYS A 753 -65.04 -13.54 -30.45
N TYR A 754 -63.88 -13.22 -29.88
CA TYR A 754 -62.59 -13.36 -30.54
C TYR A 754 -62.21 -14.83 -30.80
N GLU A 755 -62.45 -15.72 -29.83
CA GLU A 755 -62.18 -17.16 -29.96
C GLU A 755 -63.17 -17.85 -30.92
N CYS A 756 -64.41 -17.36 -30.98
CA CYS A 756 -65.45 -17.92 -31.85
C CYS A 756 -65.14 -17.76 -33.36
N VAL A 757 -64.23 -16.87 -33.74
CA VAL A 757 -63.86 -16.61 -35.15
C VAL A 757 -62.72 -17.52 -35.62
N SER A 758 -61.88 -18.04 -34.72
CA SER A 758 -60.60 -18.62 -35.09
C SER A 758 -60.60 -20.14 -35.34
N ARG A 759 -61.67 -20.90 -35.04
CA ARG A 759 -61.76 -22.35 -35.36
C ARG A 759 -63.19 -22.81 -35.72
N LEU A 760 -63.38 -23.24 -36.97
CA LEU A 760 -64.63 -23.80 -37.51
C LEU A 760 -64.71 -25.32 -37.27
N LYS A 761 -65.14 -25.77 -36.08
CA LYS A 761 -65.80 -27.07 -35.87
C LYS A 761 -66.88 -26.90 -34.79
N CYS A 762 -68.14 -27.10 -35.18
CA CYS A 762 -69.31 -26.73 -34.38
C CYS A 762 -69.58 -27.64 -33.17
N ASP A 763 -68.86 -28.76 -33.04
CA ASP A 763 -69.20 -29.80 -32.06
C ASP A 763 -68.54 -29.57 -30.69
N GLU A 764 -67.50 -28.73 -30.61
CA GLU A 764 -66.75 -28.45 -29.36
C GLU A 764 -67.26 -27.24 -28.55
N HIS A 765 -68.07 -26.37 -29.17
CA HIS A 765 -68.52 -25.10 -28.55
C HIS A 765 -69.94 -25.17 -27.96
N CYS A 766 -70.60 -26.33 -28.01
CA CYS A 766 -71.89 -26.55 -27.37
C CYS A 766 -71.70 -27.09 -25.94
N LYS A 767 -72.12 -26.31 -24.93
CA LYS A 767 -72.10 -26.74 -23.52
C LYS A 767 -73.45 -27.26 -23.01
N ALA A 768 -74.44 -27.45 -23.90
CA ALA A 768 -75.78 -27.91 -23.52
C ALA A 768 -75.85 -29.46 -23.39
N GLN A 769 -76.81 -29.98 -22.63
CA GLN A 769 -77.04 -31.43 -22.48
C GLN A 769 -77.81 -32.02 -23.68
N CYS A 770 -77.54 -33.30 -24.01
CA CYS A 770 -78.04 -33.98 -25.21
C CYS A 770 -79.55 -34.28 -25.17
N GLY A 771 -80.07 -34.84 -24.07
CA GLY A 771 -81.51 -35.06 -23.87
C GLY A 771 -82.19 -36.16 -24.70
N LYS A 772 -81.49 -36.87 -25.60
CA LYS A 772 -82.05 -37.96 -26.45
C LYS A 772 -82.47 -39.19 -25.63
N LEU A 773 -83.56 -39.87 -26.01
CA LEU A 773 -83.97 -41.14 -25.39
C LEU A 773 -83.07 -42.31 -25.85
N LEU A 774 -82.51 -43.04 -24.89
CA LEU A 774 -81.72 -44.26 -25.10
C LEU A 774 -82.62 -45.46 -25.36
N LYS A 775 -82.07 -46.54 -25.94
CA LYS A 775 -82.82 -47.79 -26.22
C LYS A 775 -83.46 -48.42 -24.97
N CYS A 776 -82.95 -48.11 -23.78
CA CYS A 776 -83.51 -48.49 -22.48
C CYS A 776 -84.70 -47.63 -22.01
N GLY A 777 -85.08 -46.57 -22.75
CA GLY A 777 -86.17 -45.65 -22.41
C GLY A 777 -85.77 -44.40 -21.61
N HIS A 778 -84.53 -44.31 -21.11
CA HIS A 778 -84.04 -43.16 -20.33
C HIS A 778 -83.49 -42.01 -21.21
N LYS A 779 -83.57 -40.75 -20.75
CA LYS A 779 -82.98 -39.58 -21.44
C LYS A 779 -81.47 -39.45 -21.15
N CYS A 780 -80.70 -39.12 -22.19
CA CYS A 780 -79.25 -38.92 -22.10
C CYS A 780 -78.90 -37.58 -21.41
N ILE A 781 -78.02 -37.65 -20.41
CA ILE A 781 -77.52 -36.50 -19.63
C ILE A 781 -76.15 -35.99 -20.08
N ARG A 782 -75.52 -36.64 -21.08
CA ARG A 782 -74.21 -36.24 -21.62
C ARG A 782 -74.30 -34.95 -22.43
N ARG A 783 -73.15 -34.35 -22.74
CA ARG A 783 -73.10 -33.12 -23.54
C ARG A 783 -73.55 -33.37 -24.97
N CYS A 784 -74.17 -32.35 -25.56
CA CYS A 784 -74.60 -32.40 -26.94
C CYS A 784 -73.38 -32.54 -27.87
N GLY A 785 -73.30 -33.65 -28.60
CA GLY A 785 -72.17 -34.00 -29.47
C GLY A 785 -71.40 -35.25 -29.06
N GLU A 786 -71.58 -35.75 -27.83
CA GLU A 786 -70.98 -37.01 -27.36
C GLU A 786 -71.86 -38.23 -27.69
N ASP A 787 -71.23 -39.40 -27.90
CA ASP A 787 -71.94 -40.65 -28.14
C ASP A 787 -72.75 -41.11 -26.92
N CYS A 788 -74.01 -41.44 -27.20
CA CYS A 788 -74.97 -41.90 -26.21
C CYS A 788 -74.77 -43.38 -25.88
N GLU A 789 -73.98 -43.68 -24.85
CA GLU A 789 -73.78 -45.04 -24.35
C GLU A 789 -75.01 -45.63 -23.62
N PRO A 790 -75.09 -46.97 -23.46
CA PRO A 790 -76.15 -47.63 -22.72
C PRO A 790 -76.25 -47.11 -21.27
N CYS A 791 -77.48 -46.98 -20.75
CA CYS A 791 -77.69 -46.47 -19.41
C CYS A 791 -77.23 -47.50 -18.35
N LEU A 792 -76.53 -47.02 -17.30
CA LEU A 792 -76.07 -47.85 -16.16
C LEU A 792 -77.18 -48.12 -15.13
N ALA A 793 -78.41 -47.67 -15.38
CA ALA A 793 -79.55 -47.86 -14.49
C ALA A 793 -80.16 -49.25 -14.70
N THR A 794 -80.51 -49.95 -13.60
CA THR A 794 -81.15 -51.27 -13.60
C THR A 794 -82.49 -51.23 -14.36
N CYS A 795 -82.55 -51.90 -15.51
CA CYS A 795 -83.76 -51.98 -16.35
C CYS A 795 -84.70 -53.11 -15.91
N LEU A 796 -86.01 -52.86 -16.00
CA LEU A 796 -87.08 -53.79 -15.62
C LEU A 796 -87.44 -54.85 -16.69
N HIS A 797 -86.71 -54.92 -17.81
CA HIS A 797 -86.95 -55.89 -18.90
C HIS A 797 -85.72 -56.79 -19.11
N GLU A 798 -85.90 -58.12 -19.05
CA GLU A 798 -84.83 -59.10 -19.32
C GLU A 798 -84.34 -59.01 -20.77
N CYS A 799 -83.04 -58.74 -20.95
CA CYS A 799 -82.37 -58.55 -22.24
C CYS A 799 -81.35 -59.67 -22.48
N GLN A 800 -81.26 -60.17 -23.72
CA GLN A 800 -80.43 -61.30 -24.19
C GLN A 800 -78.90 -61.15 -24.04
N HIS A 801 -78.39 -60.19 -23.26
CA HIS A 801 -76.95 -59.95 -23.08
C HIS A 801 -76.37 -60.55 -21.79
N MET A 802 -76.92 -61.67 -21.32
CA MET A 802 -76.28 -62.47 -20.28
C MET A 802 -76.27 -63.96 -20.64
N CYS A 803 -75.22 -64.40 -21.34
CA CYS A 803 -74.65 -65.75 -21.20
C CYS A 803 -73.16 -65.76 -21.57
N ARG A 804 -72.35 -65.88 -20.52
CA ARG A 804 -70.94 -66.32 -20.35
C ARG A 804 -70.14 -66.68 -21.62
N TRP A 805 -69.02 -65.97 -21.83
CA TRP A 805 -67.64 -66.45 -21.64
C TRP A 805 -66.80 -65.30 -21.05
#